data_AF-A0A370X9R0-F1
#
_entry.id   AF-A0A370X9R0-F1
#
_cell.length_a   1.000
_cell.length_b   1.000
_cell.length_c   1.000
_cell.angle_alpha   90.00
_cell.angle_beta   90.00
_cell.angle_gamma   90.00
#
_symmetry.space_group_name_H-M   'P 1'
#
loop_
_entity.id
_entity.type
_entity.pdbx_description
1 polymer ?
#
loop_
_entity_poly.entity_id
_entity_poly.type
_entity_poly.pdbx_seq_one_letter_code
_entity_poly.pdbx_strand_id
1 'polypeptide(L)'
;MSRHDDDRFRIRPGVPKHRGDTFINRVLRQTSKAGSKASKTFRTTGQRPGARLGRGHVAARFAGRGLGPNARRVAIKTRLVNLKQAGRRSTETHLRYIERDGVDRQGGPGHAYGPTTDDADLEAFKERGADDRHQFRFIVSPEDAEQLDDLRTYTRHLMARMEADLGTRLKWVAVDHWNTDNPHTHVVLRGKDDTGKDLIIARDYIAEGMRRRASELATEWLGPRTEREMQRALQREVDQERWTGLDRTLQREAGDDGLVRIERFAEPRLQRQRHMLIGRLQRLQRMGLAIEPQPGAWAVRADTEATLRAMGEGGDIIRTMQRVMSGTQRELTVFQPGHDGRAFVGRVAGKGLADELYDKGYLIVDGTDGKAHYVALPPHAELEQFPTGAIVEVKDSADARAADKTVAALAVDGVYRTDHHLAVALGQATPDRDPHEVIAAHVRRLEALRRAGIVEREADGVWRVPGDLAERGRQYDAQRLGGGVAVELKSHLPIERQARVIGATWLDQQLIGGGKGLGELGFGAEVKDALRQRTDFLAEQGLAEHRGQRIILARNLLATLRGRELAKAGQDIATETGLEHRPVADGQRVAGIYRRSVLLASGRYAVLDHGMGFSLVPWKPVIEQRLGQQLAATVRGSGVSWEIGRQRGPSM
;
A
#
# COMPACT_ATOMS: atom_id res chain seq x y z
N MET A 1 -42.57 -7.65 -58.53
CA MET A 1 -42.11 -6.25 -58.47
C MET A 1 -41.64 -5.96 -57.05
N SER A 2 -40.32 -6.03 -56.84
CA SER A 2 -39.65 -5.76 -55.56
C SER A 2 -39.35 -4.26 -55.50
N ARG A 3 -39.86 -3.55 -54.48
CA ARG A 3 -39.45 -2.17 -54.17
C ARG A 3 -38.52 -2.24 -52.96
N HIS A 4 -37.26 -1.87 -53.19
CA HIS A 4 -36.23 -1.66 -52.18
C HIS A 4 -36.65 -0.53 -51.22
N ASP A 5 -36.49 -0.80 -49.92
CA ASP A 5 -36.76 0.09 -48.78
C ASP A 5 -35.43 0.59 -48.20
N ASP A 6 -34.66 1.33 -49.02
CA ASP A 6 -33.28 1.77 -48.70
C ASP A 6 -33.18 3.15 -48.03
N ASP A 7 -34.29 3.80 -47.68
CA ASP A 7 -34.29 5.16 -47.10
C ASP A 7 -34.50 5.21 -45.57
N ARG A 8 -33.97 4.23 -44.82
CA ARG A 8 -33.89 4.34 -43.36
C ARG A 8 -32.59 5.03 -42.93
N PHE A 9 -32.60 6.36 -43.00
CA PHE A 9 -31.62 7.24 -42.38
C PHE A 9 -31.52 6.94 -40.86
N ARG A 10 -30.54 6.14 -40.46
CA ARG A 10 -30.23 5.84 -39.05
C ARG A 10 -29.14 6.78 -38.56
N ILE A 11 -29.54 7.81 -37.81
CA ILE A 11 -28.60 8.62 -37.04
C ILE A 11 -27.97 7.72 -35.96
N ARG A 12 -26.66 7.50 -36.02
CA ARG A 12 -25.84 7.04 -34.89
C ARG A 12 -25.14 8.27 -34.33
N PRO A 13 -25.66 8.93 -33.27
CA PRO A 13 -24.96 10.04 -32.66
C PRO A 13 -23.64 9.52 -32.11
N GLY A 14 -22.52 9.95 -32.70
CA GLY A 14 -21.20 9.71 -32.11
C GLY A 14 -20.97 10.58 -30.88
N VAL A 15 -19.92 10.26 -30.12
CA VAL A 15 -19.47 11.04 -28.95
C VAL A 15 -19.35 12.52 -29.33
N PRO A 16 -20.00 13.46 -28.61
CA PRO A 16 -19.98 14.87 -28.95
C PRO A 16 -18.56 15.46 -28.88
N LYS A 17 -18.01 15.91 -30.01
CA LYS A 17 -16.65 16.48 -30.09
C LYS A 17 -16.51 17.91 -29.54
N HIS A 18 -17.62 18.64 -29.33
CA HIS A 18 -17.59 19.96 -28.71
C HIS A 18 -18.98 20.35 -28.18
N ARG A 19 -19.06 20.72 -26.89
CA ARG A 19 -20.16 21.54 -26.35
C ARG A 19 -19.56 22.67 -25.52
N GLY A 20 -19.82 23.91 -25.95
CA GLY A 20 -19.40 25.12 -25.25
C GLY A 20 -20.29 25.40 -24.03
N ASP A 21 -19.69 25.33 -22.84
CA ASP A 21 -20.30 25.58 -21.53
C ASP A 21 -20.38 27.08 -21.19
N THR A 22 -21.34 27.84 -21.74
CA THR A 22 -21.25 29.31 -21.65
C THR A 22 -22.25 30.03 -20.74
N PHE A 23 -23.45 29.52 -20.48
CA PHE A 23 -24.44 30.30 -19.72
C PHE A 23 -24.66 29.84 -18.27
N ILE A 24 -25.10 28.60 -18.03
CA ILE A 24 -25.40 28.11 -16.68
C ILE A 24 -24.15 28.11 -15.79
N ASN A 25 -23.01 27.68 -16.33
CA ASN A 25 -21.72 27.71 -15.62
C ASN A 25 -21.24 29.13 -15.34
N ARG A 26 -21.59 30.12 -16.18
CA ARG A 26 -21.25 31.53 -15.95
C ARG A 26 -22.07 32.12 -14.79
N VAL A 27 -23.35 31.74 -14.68
CA VAL A 27 -24.21 32.13 -13.55
C VAL A 27 -23.73 31.48 -12.25
N LEU A 28 -23.48 30.16 -12.25
CA LEU A 28 -22.95 29.44 -11.08
C LEU A 28 -21.58 29.99 -10.63
N ARG A 29 -20.70 30.33 -11.58
CA ARG A 29 -19.40 30.96 -11.32
C ARG A 29 -19.54 32.33 -10.63
N GLN A 30 -20.52 33.16 -11.02
CA GLN A 30 -20.74 34.46 -10.39
C GLN A 30 -21.35 34.31 -8.99
N THR A 31 -22.28 33.37 -8.78
CA THR A 31 -22.87 33.11 -7.46
C THR A 31 -21.89 32.48 -6.47
N SER A 32 -21.00 31.59 -6.93
CA SER A 32 -19.92 31.04 -6.10
C SER A 32 -18.84 32.07 -5.76
N LYS A 33 -18.59 33.04 -6.65
CA LYS A 33 -17.68 34.17 -6.39
C LYS A 33 -18.26 35.22 -5.43
N ALA A 34 -19.57 35.45 -5.48
CA ALA A 34 -20.27 36.44 -4.65
C ALA A 34 -20.18 36.15 -3.14
N GLY A 35 -19.84 34.92 -2.74
CA GLY A 35 -19.55 34.58 -1.33
C GLY A 35 -18.27 35.21 -0.76
N SER A 36 -17.51 35.99 -1.54
CA SER A 36 -16.16 36.43 -1.13
C SER A 36 -15.87 37.93 -1.08
N LYS A 37 -16.75 38.87 -1.50
CA LYS A 37 -16.48 40.31 -1.34
C LYS A 37 -17.75 41.20 -1.25
N ALA A 38 -17.91 41.90 -0.14
CA ALA A 38 -18.53 43.23 -0.11
C ALA A 38 -17.89 44.11 1.00
N SER A 39 -17.39 45.24 0.52
CA SER A 39 -17.09 46.56 1.11
C SER A 39 -16.99 46.77 2.63
N LYS A 40 -15.92 47.50 2.99
CA LYS A 40 -15.87 48.43 4.12
C LYS A 40 -17.10 49.33 4.06
N THR A 41 -17.98 49.29 5.06
CA THR A 41 -18.42 50.39 5.95
C THR A 41 -19.56 49.87 6.84
N PHE A 42 -19.58 50.31 8.09
CA PHE A 42 -20.52 50.02 9.21
C PHE A 42 -20.23 48.83 10.14
N ARG A 43 -19.88 49.21 11.38
CA ARG A 43 -19.81 48.40 12.59
C ARG A 43 -21.23 48.12 13.10
N THR A 44 -21.63 46.86 13.13
CA THR A 44 -22.50 46.30 14.17
C THR A 44 -22.17 44.81 14.35
N THR A 45 -22.08 44.41 15.61
CA THR A 45 -21.80 43.06 16.09
C THR A 45 -22.91 42.08 15.68
N GLY A 46 -22.56 41.09 14.85
CA GLY A 46 -23.43 39.98 14.45
C GLY A 46 -22.64 38.98 13.62
N GLN A 47 -22.76 37.69 13.97
CA GLN A 47 -22.01 36.57 13.40
C GLN A 47 -22.04 36.55 11.86
N ARG A 48 -20.87 36.48 11.21
CA ARG A 48 -20.70 36.37 9.75
C ARG A 48 -21.11 34.97 9.24
N PRO A 49 -22.18 34.77 8.45
CA PRO A 49 -22.65 33.43 8.06
C PRO A 49 -22.03 32.83 6.78
N GLY A 50 -21.17 33.55 6.05
CA GLY A 50 -20.72 33.12 4.71
C GLY A 50 -19.33 32.47 4.60
N ALA A 51 -18.47 32.63 5.60
CA ALA A 51 -17.05 32.20 5.52
C ALA A 51 -16.79 30.72 5.88
N ARG A 52 -17.84 29.94 6.18
CA ARG A 52 -17.73 28.54 6.64
C ARG A 52 -18.13 27.50 5.59
N LEU A 53 -18.72 27.91 4.48
CA LEU A 53 -19.18 27.01 3.43
C LEU A 53 -18.10 27.01 2.34
N GLY A 54 -17.32 25.93 2.24
CA GLY A 54 -16.25 25.82 1.23
C GLY A 54 -16.71 26.08 -0.21
N ARG A 55 -15.78 26.17 -1.16
CA ARG A 55 -16.12 26.35 -2.58
C ARG A 55 -16.95 25.16 -3.08
N GLY A 56 -17.94 25.41 -3.93
CA GLY A 56 -18.81 24.38 -4.50
C GLY A 56 -20.07 24.05 -3.68
N HIS A 57 -20.29 24.65 -2.51
CA HIS A 57 -21.47 24.38 -1.68
C HIS A 57 -22.80 24.62 -2.42
N VAL A 58 -22.91 25.75 -3.14
CA VAL A 58 -24.11 26.06 -3.95
C VAL A 58 -24.25 25.05 -5.08
N ALA A 59 -23.16 24.80 -5.83
CA ALA A 59 -23.16 23.84 -6.92
C ALA A 59 -23.58 22.44 -6.47
N ALA A 60 -23.17 21.97 -5.29
CA ALA A 60 -23.56 20.67 -4.75
C ALA A 60 -25.09 20.50 -4.60
N ARG A 61 -25.81 21.58 -4.30
CA ARG A 61 -27.29 21.58 -4.17
C ARG A 61 -28.03 21.60 -5.51
N PHE A 62 -27.37 22.04 -6.58
CA PHE A 62 -27.94 22.07 -7.93
C PHE A 62 -27.47 20.89 -8.79
N ALA A 63 -26.28 20.34 -8.50
CA ALA A 63 -25.78 19.13 -9.11
C ALA A 63 -26.75 17.98 -8.85
N GLY A 64 -27.05 17.25 -9.91
CA GLY A 64 -27.93 16.09 -9.93
C GLY A 64 -29.42 16.41 -10.12
N ARG A 65 -29.83 17.68 -10.22
CA ARG A 65 -31.26 18.02 -10.40
C ARG A 65 -31.87 17.50 -11.71
N GLY A 66 -31.04 17.26 -12.73
CA GLY A 66 -31.44 16.64 -13.99
C GLY A 66 -31.31 15.11 -14.02
N LEU A 67 -30.79 14.48 -12.96
CA LEU A 67 -30.59 13.04 -12.93
C LEU A 67 -31.91 12.34 -12.60
N GLY A 68 -32.52 11.74 -13.61
CA GLY A 68 -33.64 10.82 -13.43
C GLY A 68 -33.19 9.45 -12.88
N PRO A 69 -34.13 8.55 -12.56
CA PRO A 69 -33.85 7.19 -12.08
C PRO A 69 -32.92 6.37 -13.01
N ASN A 70 -32.98 6.70 -14.30
CA ASN A 70 -32.25 6.02 -15.37
C ASN A 70 -30.86 6.65 -15.64
N ALA A 71 -30.44 7.66 -14.89
CA ALA A 71 -29.12 8.26 -15.08
C ALA A 71 -28.00 7.21 -14.96
N ARG A 72 -26.91 7.40 -15.72
CA ARG A 72 -25.67 6.64 -15.59
C ARG A 72 -25.09 6.85 -14.18
N ARG A 73 -24.41 5.85 -13.64
CA ARG A 73 -23.84 5.90 -12.29
C ARG A 73 -22.33 5.99 -12.35
N VAL A 74 -21.78 6.78 -11.45
CA VAL A 74 -20.34 6.90 -11.24
C VAL A 74 -20.09 6.81 -9.74
N ALA A 75 -19.07 6.04 -9.35
CA ALA A 75 -18.54 6.07 -8.00
C ALA A 75 -17.34 7.03 -7.96
N ILE A 76 -17.27 7.84 -6.90
CA ILE A 76 -16.08 8.65 -6.62
C ILE A 76 -15.67 8.39 -5.18
N LYS A 77 -14.44 7.93 -4.99
CA LYS A 77 -13.83 7.81 -3.66
C LYS A 77 -12.81 8.92 -3.51
N THR A 78 -12.89 9.70 -2.42
CA THR A 78 -12.03 10.88 -2.21
C THR A 78 -11.29 10.78 -0.88
N ARG A 79 -10.01 11.14 -0.89
CA ARG A 79 -9.16 11.31 0.30
C ARG A 79 -8.52 12.69 0.29
N LEU A 80 -8.61 13.38 1.42
CA LEU A 80 -7.83 14.57 1.71
C LEU A 80 -6.54 14.14 2.42
N VAL A 81 -5.39 14.39 1.82
CA VAL A 81 -4.08 14.03 2.37
C VAL A 81 -3.42 15.28 2.93
N ASN A 82 -3.13 15.28 4.24
CA ASN A 82 -2.33 16.31 4.88
C ASN A 82 -0.84 16.02 4.65
N LEU A 83 -0.17 16.85 3.84
CA LEU A 83 1.21 16.57 3.38
C LEU A 83 2.24 16.67 4.51
N LYS A 84 1.95 17.42 5.59
CA LYS A 84 2.83 17.45 6.78
C LYS A 84 2.79 16.14 7.57
N GLN A 85 1.67 15.41 7.51
CA GLN A 85 1.45 14.17 8.27
C GLN A 85 1.75 12.90 7.44
N ALA A 86 1.52 12.94 6.13
CA ALA A 86 1.61 11.78 5.25
C ALA A 86 3.05 11.29 4.97
N GLY A 87 4.07 12.04 5.41
CA GLY A 87 5.48 11.75 5.16
C GLY A 87 5.99 12.38 3.86
N ARG A 88 7.29 12.75 3.82
CA ARG A 88 7.92 13.52 2.73
C ARG A 88 7.80 12.88 1.34
N ARG A 89 7.73 11.54 1.27
CA ARG A 89 7.65 10.78 0.00
C ARG A 89 6.23 10.41 -0.43
N SER A 90 5.20 10.73 0.34
CA SER A 90 3.83 10.24 0.08
C SER A 90 3.31 10.56 -1.32
N THR A 91 3.55 11.77 -1.82
CA THR A 91 3.13 12.15 -3.18
C THR A 91 3.91 11.40 -4.24
N GLU A 92 5.23 11.26 -4.08
CA GLU A 92 6.08 10.51 -5.00
C GLU A 92 5.68 9.03 -5.08
N THR A 93 5.53 8.37 -3.93
CA THR A 93 5.11 6.96 -3.87
C THR A 93 3.75 6.75 -4.54
N HIS A 94 2.78 7.64 -4.27
CA HIS A 94 1.45 7.53 -4.86
C HIS A 94 1.46 7.76 -6.38
N LEU A 95 2.22 8.76 -6.85
CA LEU A 95 2.35 9.09 -8.27
C LEU A 95 3.01 7.95 -9.06
N ARG A 96 4.10 7.36 -8.54
CA ARG A 96 4.72 6.18 -9.17
C ARG A 96 3.79 4.96 -9.17
N TYR A 97 3.00 4.80 -8.10
CA TYR A 97 2.07 3.67 -8.03
C TYR A 97 1.00 3.74 -9.12
N ILE A 98 0.41 4.92 -9.35
CA ILE A 98 -0.64 5.06 -10.35
C ILE A 98 -0.12 4.93 -11.78
N GLU A 99 1.17 5.14 -12.05
CA GLU A 99 1.80 4.93 -13.38
C GLU A 99 2.36 3.52 -13.62
N ARG A 100 2.19 2.59 -12.68
CA ARG A 100 2.81 1.24 -12.77
C ARG A 100 2.48 0.51 -14.08
N ASP A 101 3.35 -0.43 -14.45
CA ASP A 101 3.14 -1.32 -15.60
C ASP A 101 1.84 -2.14 -15.49
N GLY A 102 1.22 -2.40 -16.64
CA GLY A 102 0.05 -3.25 -16.75
C GLY A 102 -1.25 -2.59 -16.30
N VAL A 103 -1.34 -1.25 -16.30
CA VAL A 103 -2.57 -0.51 -15.97
C VAL A 103 -3.24 0.12 -17.19
N ASP A 104 -2.53 0.33 -18.29
CA ASP A 104 -3.16 0.89 -19.49
C ASP A 104 -4.06 -0.14 -20.21
N ARG A 105 -4.74 0.29 -21.28
CA ARG A 105 -5.65 -0.57 -22.07
C ARG A 105 -4.92 -1.67 -22.86
N GLN A 106 -3.62 -1.54 -23.09
CA GLN A 106 -2.76 -2.47 -23.84
C GLN A 106 -1.87 -3.34 -22.93
N GLY A 107 -1.96 -3.19 -21.61
CA GLY A 107 -1.10 -3.89 -20.65
C GLY A 107 0.27 -3.23 -20.42
N GLY A 108 0.48 -2.00 -20.89
CA GLY A 108 1.64 -1.15 -20.63
C GLY A 108 1.49 -0.25 -19.39
N PRO A 109 2.48 0.61 -19.10
CA PRO A 109 2.45 1.56 -17.99
C PRO A 109 1.34 2.60 -18.14
N GLY A 110 0.86 3.07 -16.99
CA GLY A 110 -0.08 4.18 -16.96
C GLY A 110 0.65 5.47 -17.33
N HIS A 111 0.07 6.25 -18.25
CA HIS A 111 0.63 7.55 -18.62
C HIS A 111 -0.13 8.67 -17.92
N ALA A 112 0.55 9.45 -17.08
CA ALA A 112 -0.04 10.62 -16.47
C ALA A 112 -0.39 11.67 -17.51
N TYR A 113 -1.60 12.21 -17.39
CA TYR A 113 -2.06 13.32 -18.20
C TYR A 113 -2.55 14.45 -17.30
N GLY A 114 -2.58 15.65 -17.88
CA GLY A 114 -3.05 16.86 -17.23
C GLY A 114 -4.22 17.50 -17.98
N PRO A 115 -4.56 18.75 -17.60
CA PRO A 115 -5.62 19.51 -18.23
C PRO A 115 -5.44 19.70 -19.74
N THR A 116 -4.19 19.82 -20.21
CA THR A 116 -3.85 20.17 -21.60
C THR A 116 -2.70 19.33 -22.20
N THR A 117 -2.17 18.36 -21.45
CA THR A 117 -1.08 17.47 -21.93
C THR A 117 -1.48 16.01 -21.68
N ASP A 118 -1.11 15.14 -22.62
CA ASP A 118 -1.25 13.68 -22.52
C ASP A 118 -0.04 13.01 -21.87
N ASP A 119 1.04 13.77 -21.67
CA ASP A 119 2.28 13.37 -21.01
C ASP A 119 2.62 14.43 -19.96
N ALA A 120 2.17 14.20 -18.73
CA ALA A 120 2.31 15.14 -17.63
C ALA A 120 3.60 14.87 -16.85
N ASP A 121 4.46 15.88 -16.75
CA ASP A 121 5.66 15.80 -15.92
C ASP A 121 5.31 15.74 -14.42
N LEU A 122 5.40 14.53 -13.87
CA LEU A 122 5.11 14.22 -12.48
C LEU A 122 6.16 14.77 -11.50
N GLU A 123 7.42 14.86 -11.93
CA GLU A 123 8.49 15.43 -11.11
C GLU A 123 8.26 16.93 -10.94
N ALA A 124 7.99 17.64 -12.03
CA ALA A 124 7.62 19.04 -11.95
C ALA A 124 6.29 19.26 -11.21
N PHE A 125 5.33 18.32 -11.29
CA PHE A 125 4.11 18.39 -10.49
C PHE A 125 4.40 18.26 -8.98
N LYS A 126 5.26 17.30 -8.59
CA LYS A 126 5.73 17.06 -7.22
C LYS A 126 6.43 18.29 -6.67
N GLU A 127 7.41 18.83 -7.40
CA GLU A 127 8.16 20.03 -7.00
C GLU A 127 7.24 21.22 -6.75
N ARG A 128 6.33 21.49 -7.70
CA ARG A 128 5.37 22.59 -7.55
C ARG A 128 4.46 22.40 -6.33
N GLY A 129 4.17 21.17 -5.93
CA GLY A 129 3.31 20.81 -4.80
C GLY A 129 4.02 20.69 -3.45
N ALA A 130 5.34 20.90 -3.38
CA ALA A 130 6.12 20.69 -2.16
C ALA A 130 5.65 21.52 -0.96
N ASP A 131 5.18 22.74 -1.21
CA ASP A 131 4.68 23.67 -0.18
C ASP A 131 3.16 23.61 0.05
N ASP A 132 2.46 22.66 -0.59
CA ASP A 132 1.03 22.50 -0.38
C ASP A 132 0.76 21.99 1.04
N ARG A 133 -0.25 22.56 1.70
CA ARG A 133 -0.70 22.07 3.01
C ARG A 133 -1.34 20.69 2.89
N HIS A 134 -2.08 20.47 1.82
CA HIS A 134 -2.85 19.27 1.56
C HIS A 134 -2.95 19.00 0.05
N GLN A 135 -3.37 17.78 -0.29
CA GLN A 135 -3.79 17.42 -1.65
C GLN A 135 -5.06 16.59 -1.59
N PHE A 136 -5.85 16.63 -2.67
CA PHE A 136 -7.02 15.78 -2.84
C PHE A 136 -6.63 14.65 -3.78
N ARG A 137 -6.85 13.41 -3.35
CA ARG A 137 -6.72 12.22 -4.20
C ARG A 137 -8.10 11.62 -4.35
N PHE A 138 -8.52 11.34 -5.58
CA PHE A 138 -9.79 10.66 -5.78
C PHE A 138 -9.75 9.73 -6.98
N ILE A 139 -10.58 8.69 -6.91
CA ILE A 139 -10.75 7.69 -7.95
C ILE A 139 -12.14 7.89 -8.54
N VAL A 140 -12.22 8.02 -9.85
CA VAL A 140 -13.47 8.16 -10.62
C VAL A 140 -13.74 6.85 -11.35
N SER A 141 -14.82 6.17 -11.00
CA SER A 141 -15.19 4.85 -11.55
C SER A 141 -16.61 4.88 -12.12
N PRO A 142 -16.77 5.18 -13.42
CA PRO A 142 -18.05 5.04 -14.11
C PRO A 142 -18.48 3.57 -14.17
N GLU A 143 -19.77 3.27 -13.96
CA GLU A 143 -20.29 1.88 -14.05
C GLU A 143 -20.14 1.30 -15.47
N ASP A 144 -20.27 2.16 -16.48
CA ASP A 144 -20.17 1.82 -17.90
C ASP A 144 -18.85 2.32 -18.51
N ALA A 145 -17.75 2.29 -17.74
CA ALA A 145 -16.46 2.87 -18.15
C ALA A 145 -15.93 2.33 -19.49
N GLU A 146 -16.14 1.05 -19.78
CA GLU A 146 -15.76 0.45 -21.06
C GLU A 146 -16.48 1.09 -22.26
N GLN A 147 -17.71 1.56 -22.08
CA GLN A 147 -18.49 2.21 -23.15
C GLN A 147 -18.11 3.67 -23.37
N LEU A 148 -17.41 4.30 -22.41
CA LEU A 148 -16.92 5.67 -22.59
C LEU A 148 -15.77 5.74 -23.58
N ASP A 149 -15.03 4.64 -23.77
CA ASP A 149 -13.84 4.44 -24.63
C ASP A 149 -12.65 5.38 -24.37
N ASP A 150 -12.88 6.61 -23.93
CA ASP A 150 -11.92 7.67 -23.67
C ASP A 150 -12.14 8.27 -22.26
N LEU A 151 -11.63 7.54 -21.25
CA LEU A 151 -11.65 7.98 -19.85
C LEU A 151 -10.87 9.29 -19.64
N ARG A 152 -9.84 9.53 -20.46
CA ARG A 152 -9.00 10.73 -20.41
C ARG A 152 -9.82 11.98 -20.70
N THR A 153 -10.52 12.00 -21.83
CA THR A 153 -11.37 13.14 -22.21
C THR A 153 -12.55 13.29 -21.26
N TYR A 154 -13.16 12.18 -20.85
CA TYR A 154 -14.22 12.19 -19.84
C TYR A 154 -13.75 12.87 -18.53
N THR A 155 -12.57 12.50 -18.02
CA THR A 155 -11.99 13.10 -16.82
C THR A 155 -11.69 14.58 -17.00
N ARG A 156 -11.13 14.99 -18.15
CA ARG A 156 -10.90 16.43 -18.44
C ARG A 156 -12.19 17.25 -18.39
N HIS A 157 -13.28 16.73 -18.96
CA HIS A 157 -14.58 17.39 -18.92
C HIS A 157 -15.16 17.44 -17.51
N LEU A 158 -15.01 16.37 -16.72
CA LEU A 158 -15.38 16.37 -15.30
C LEU A 158 -14.61 17.44 -14.53
N MET A 159 -13.29 17.50 -14.71
CA MET A 159 -12.44 18.49 -14.04
C MET A 159 -12.78 19.91 -14.46
N ALA A 160 -13.12 20.16 -15.72
CA ALA A 160 -13.59 21.47 -16.19
C ALA A 160 -14.92 21.89 -15.52
N ARG A 161 -15.87 20.96 -15.33
CA ARG A 161 -17.11 21.24 -14.58
C ARG A 161 -16.81 21.56 -13.11
N MET A 162 -15.86 20.85 -12.51
CA MET A 162 -15.41 21.14 -11.15
C MET A 162 -14.75 22.52 -11.05
N GLU A 163 -13.91 22.92 -12.01
CA GLU A 163 -13.35 24.29 -12.05
C GLU A 163 -14.45 25.35 -12.08
N ALA A 164 -15.49 25.13 -12.89
CA ALA A 164 -16.64 26.03 -12.99
C ALA A 164 -17.42 26.13 -11.66
N ASP A 165 -17.74 24.98 -11.05
CA ASP A 165 -18.48 24.89 -9.79
C ASP A 165 -17.70 25.52 -8.62
N LEU A 166 -16.38 25.30 -8.56
CA LEU A 166 -15.50 25.82 -7.51
C LEU A 166 -15.06 27.26 -7.74
N GLY A 167 -15.22 27.77 -8.97
CA GLY A 167 -14.86 29.13 -9.35
C GLY A 167 -13.36 29.43 -9.28
N THR A 168 -12.51 28.44 -9.52
CA THR A 168 -11.04 28.54 -9.58
C THR A 168 -10.50 27.56 -10.61
N ARG A 169 -9.34 27.86 -11.20
CA ARG A 169 -8.58 26.86 -11.93
C ARG A 169 -8.04 25.80 -10.97
N LEU A 170 -7.96 24.56 -11.45
CA LEU A 170 -7.51 23.41 -10.69
C LEU A 170 -6.23 22.86 -11.33
N LYS A 171 -5.22 22.60 -10.50
CA LYS A 171 -3.95 21.97 -10.94
C LYS A 171 -3.97 20.50 -10.52
N TRP A 172 -4.01 19.61 -11.50
CA TRP A 172 -4.15 18.17 -11.27
C TRP A 172 -3.38 17.35 -12.31
N VAL A 173 -3.09 16.12 -11.96
CA VAL A 173 -2.64 15.04 -12.85
C VAL A 173 -3.56 13.83 -12.65
N ALA A 174 -3.71 13.01 -13.69
CA ALA A 174 -4.52 11.81 -13.63
C ALA A 174 -3.91 10.65 -14.42
N VAL A 175 -4.26 9.43 -14.04
CA VAL A 175 -3.87 8.19 -14.75
C VAL A 175 -5.09 7.27 -14.83
N ASP A 176 -5.33 6.71 -16.01
CA ASP A 176 -6.43 5.77 -16.24
C ASP A 176 -5.94 4.32 -16.04
N HIS A 177 -6.70 3.54 -15.28
CA HIS A 177 -6.46 2.11 -15.03
C HIS A 177 -7.54 1.27 -15.72
N TRP A 178 -7.12 0.36 -16.60
CA TRP A 178 -7.95 -0.55 -17.38
C TRP A 178 -7.77 -2.02 -16.97
N ASN A 179 -6.83 -2.31 -16.07
CA ASN A 179 -6.45 -3.66 -15.64
C ASN A 179 -7.30 -4.22 -14.49
N THR A 180 -8.39 -3.54 -14.16
CA THR A 180 -9.35 -3.96 -13.13
C THR A 180 -10.68 -4.30 -13.79
N ASP A 181 -11.52 -5.05 -13.07
CA ASP A 181 -12.84 -5.45 -13.56
C ASP A 181 -13.75 -4.23 -13.89
N ASN A 182 -13.38 -3.02 -13.45
CA ASN A 182 -14.04 -1.76 -13.79
C ASN A 182 -13.00 -0.66 -14.06
N PRO A 183 -12.78 -0.27 -15.33
CA PRO A 183 -11.85 0.80 -15.66
C PRO A 183 -12.16 2.09 -14.90
N HIS A 184 -11.13 2.77 -14.40
CA HIS A 184 -11.28 3.94 -13.55
C HIS A 184 -10.09 4.89 -13.66
N THR A 185 -10.27 6.13 -13.22
CA THR A 185 -9.23 7.17 -13.28
C THR A 185 -8.82 7.60 -11.88
N HIS A 186 -7.51 7.56 -11.61
CA HIS A 186 -6.90 8.22 -10.45
C HIS A 186 -6.66 9.69 -10.76
N VAL A 187 -7.06 10.58 -9.86
CA VAL A 187 -6.81 12.02 -9.98
C VAL A 187 -6.12 12.53 -8.72
N VAL A 188 -4.99 13.22 -8.90
CA VAL A 188 -4.27 13.93 -7.84
C VAL A 188 -4.41 15.42 -8.09
N LEU A 189 -5.18 16.09 -7.22
CA LEU A 189 -5.47 17.51 -7.27
C LEU A 189 -4.71 18.25 -6.16
N ARG A 190 -3.98 19.30 -6.54
CA ARG A 190 -3.27 20.17 -5.59
C ARG A 190 -4.20 20.88 -4.62
N GLY A 191 -3.70 21.15 -3.42
CA GLY A 191 -4.44 21.87 -2.38
C GLY A 191 -4.40 23.39 -2.51
N LYS A 192 -4.13 23.93 -3.70
CA LYS A 192 -4.02 25.36 -3.97
C LYS A 192 -5.00 25.82 -5.05
N ASP A 193 -5.58 26.98 -4.86
CA ASP A 193 -6.39 27.67 -5.86
C ASP A 193 -5.53 28.48 -6.84
N ASP A 194 -6.18 29.08 -7.83
CA ASP A 194 -5.53 29.90 -8.87
C ASP A 194 -4.87 31.19 -8.35
N THR A 195 -5.13 31.57 -7.10
CA THR A 195 -4.48 32.69 -6.41
C THR A 195 -3.30 32.25 -5.53
N GLY A 196 -3.00 30.95 -5.48
CA GLY A 196 -1.96 30.38 -4.62
C GLY A 196 -2.38 30.21 -3.16
N LYS A 197 -3.66 30.41 -2.83
CA LYS A 197 -4.22 30.17 -1.49
C LYS A 197 -4.68 28.74 -1.34
N ASP A 198 -4.88 28.30 -0.11
CA ASP A 198 -5.35 26.94 0.16
C ASP A 198 -6.75 26.71 -0.42
N LEU A 199 -6.89 25.68 -1.26
CA LEU A 199 -8.14 25.25 -1.85
C LEU A 199 -8.99 24.53 -0.79
N ILE A 200 -10.13 25.13 -0.44
CA ILE A 200 -11.12 24.56 0.49
C ILE A 200 -12.38 24.21 -0.30
N ILE A 201 -12.61 22.91 -0.50
CA ILE A 201 -13.80 22.37 -1.17
C ILE A 201 -14.86 22.05 -0.11
N ALA A 202 -16.13 22.39 -0.40
CA ALA A 202 -17.24 22.12 0.51
C ALA A 202 -17.43 20.62 0.74
N ARG A 203 -17.76 20.23 1.97
CA ARG A 203 -17.95 18.82 2.36
C ARG A 203 -19.05 18.13 1.54
N ASP A 204 -20.15 18.82 1.27
CA ASP A 204 -21.26 18.32 0.46
C ASP A 204 -20.89 18.19 -1.03
N TYR A 205 -20.03 19.08 -1.54
CA TYR A 205 -19.50 18.93 -2.88
C TYR A 205 -18.61 17.69 -3.00
N ILE A 206 -17.75 17.43 -2.01
CA ILE A 206 -16.93 16.20 -1.96
C ILE A 206 -17.82 14.95 -1.81
N ALA A 207 -18.79 15.00 -0.90
CA ALA A 207 -19.62 13.84 -0.56
C ALA A 207 -20.56 13.44 -1.71
N GLU A 208 -21.10 14.44 -2.43
CA GLU A 208 -22.20 14.22 -3.38
C GLU A 208 -22.01 14.98 -4.69
N GLY A 209 -21.55 16.24 -4.64
CA GLY A 209 -21.45 17.12 -5.81
C GLY A 209 -20.59 16.55 -6.94
N MET A 210 -19.36 16.12 -6.64
CA MET A 210 -18.44 15.52 -7.62
C MET A 210 -19.08 14.33 -8.32
N ARG A 211 -19.66 13.40 -7.53
CA ARG A 211 -20.32 12.20 -8.04
C ARG A 211 -21.49 12.53 -8.96
N ARG A 212 -22.33 13.49 -8.55
CA ARG A 212 -23.48 13.92 -9.34
C ARG A 212 -23.05 14.55 -10.67
N ARG A 213 -22.00 15.39 -10.68
CA ARG A 213 -21.45 15.96 -11.92
C ARG A 213 -20.90 14.90 -12.86
N ALA A 214 -20.21 13.90 -12.32
CA ALA A 214 -19.72 12.79 -13.10
C ALA A 214 -20.88 11.96 -13.69
N SER A 215 -21.92 11.66 -12.92
CA SER A 215 -23.12 10.97 -13.41
C SER A 215 -23.88 11.78 -14.48
N GLU A 216 -23.98 13.11 -14.34
CA GLU A 216 -24.55 13.99 -15.37
C GLU A 216 -23.75 13.87 -16.67
N LEU A 217 -22.42 14.01 -16.58
CA LEU A 217 -21.55 13.92 -17.74
C LEU A 217 -21.63 12.54 -18.42
N ALA A 218 -21.63 11.45 -17.64
CA ALA A 218 -21.75 10.09 -18.19
C ALA A 218 -23.10 9.89 -18.86
N THR A 219 -24.18 10.42 -18.28
CA THR A 219 -25.53 10.36 -18.86
C THR A 219 -25.62 11.18 -20.15
N GLU A 220 -24.93 12.31 -20.23
CA GLU A 220 -24.87 13.10 -21.47
C GLU A 220 -24.09 12.41 -22.59
N TRP A 221 -23.07 11.63 -22.26
CA TRP A 221 -22.22 10.91 -23.23
C TRP A 221 -22.86 9.63 -23.72
N LEU A 222 -23.39 8.81 -22.81
CA LEU A 222 -23.90 7.46 -23.10
C LEU A 222 -25.43 7.38 -23.19
N GLY A 223 -26.11 8.50 -22.95
CA GLY A 223 -27.55 8.52 -22.73
C GLY A 223 -27.97 7.90 -21.38
N PRO A 224 -29.25 8.02 -21.00
CA PRO A 224 -29.80 7.32 -19.85
C PRO A 224 -29.80 5.80 -20.07
N ARG A 225 -29.64 5.05 -18.99
CA ARG A 225 -29.74 3.59 -18.97
C ARG A 225 -31.14 3.15 -19.38
N THR A 226 -31.20 2.18 -20.28
CA THR A 226 -32.42 1.49 -20.69
C THR A 226 -32.94 0.60 -19.57
N GLU A 227 -34.23 0.29 -19.59
CA GLU A 227 -34.84 -0.64 -18.62
C GLU A 227 -34.16 -2.02 -18.66
N ARG A 228 -33.75 -2.48 -19.85
CA ARG A 228 -33.04 -3.76 -20.02
C ARG A 228 -31.66 -3.74 -19.37
N GLU A 229 -30.90 -2.65 -19.50
CA GLU A 229 -29.61 -2.50 -18.82
C GLU A 229 -29.79 -2.50 -17.30
N MET A 230 -30.78 -1.76 -16.79
CA MET A 230 -31.07 -1.71 -15.35
C MET A 230 -31.49 -3.07 -14.78
N GLN A 231 -32.38 -3.80 -15.47
CA GLN A 231 -32.79 -5.15 -15.05
C GLN A 231 -31.63 -6.13 -15.08
N ARG A 232 -30.78 -6.11 -16.12
CA ARG A 232 -29.58 -6.97 -16.19
C ARG A 232 -28.59 -6.65 -15.07
N ALA A 233 -28.40 -5.38 -14.73
CA ALA A 233 -27.53 -4.98 -13.62
C ALA A 233 -28.06 -5.53 -12.29
N LEU A 234 -29.35 -5.35 -12.00
CA LEU A 234 -29.98 -5.88 -10.78
C LEU A 234 -29.98 -7.40 -10.72
N GLN A 235 -30.22 -8.08 -11.84
CA GLN A 235 -30.18 -9.54 -11.91
C GLN A 235 -28.78 -10.07 -11.54
N ARG A 236 -27.72 -9.40 -12.00
CA ARG A 236 -26.34 -9.76 -11.62
C ARG A 236 -26.05 -9.54 -10.14
N GLU A 237 -26.75 -8.64 -9.45
CA GLU A 237 -26.56 -8.41 -8.01
C GLU A 237 -27.16 -9.53 -7.14
N VAL A 238 -28.16 -10.27 -7.65
CA VAL A 238 -28.86 -11.30 -6.88
C VAL A 238 -27.91 -12.35 -6.31
N ASP A 239 -27.05 -12.92 -7.16
CA ASP A 239 -26.20 -14.05 -6.80
C ASP A 239 -24.84 -13.65 -6.19
N GLN A 240 -24.50 -12.37 -6.24
CA GLN A 240 -23.19 -11.85 -5.83
C GLN A 240 -22.92 -12.02 -4.33
N GLU A 241 -21.77 -12.59 -3.98
CA GLU A 241 -21.32 -12.77 -2.59
C GLU A 241 -20.64 -11.50 -2.04
N ARG A 242 -21.29 -10.35 -2.22
CA ARG A 242 -20.84 -9.04 -1.73
C ARG A 242 -22.01 -8.13 -1.38
N TRP A 243 -21.74 -7.00 -0.73
CA TRP A 243 -22.78 -6.00 -0.43
C TRP A 243 -23.19 -5.23 -1.69
N THR A 244 -24.48 -5.26 -2.04
CA THR A 244 -25.01 -4.76 -3.32
C THR A 244 -25.99 -3.59 -3.16
N GLY A 245 -26.57 -3.13 -4.26
CA GLY A 245 -27.68 -2.18 -4.24
C GLY A 245 -28.97 -2.79 -3.72
N LEU A 246 -29.23 -4.06 -4.05
CA LEU A 246 -30.38 -4.81 -3.52
C LEU A 246 -30.36 -4.88 -1.99
N ASP A 247 -29.21 -5.14 -1.38
CA ASP A 247 -29.09 -5.23 0.09
C ASP A 247 -29.40 -3.89 0.78
N ARG A 248 -28.93 -2.77 0.21
CA ARG A 248 -29.28 -1.41 0.68
C ARG A 248 -30.75 -1.09 0.53
N THR A 249 -31.42 -1.64 -0.48
CA THR A 249 -32.88 -1.52 -0.60
C THR A 249 -33.55 -2.36 0.49
N LEU A 250 -33.19 -3.64 0.65
CA LEU A 250 -33.74 -4.50 1.72
C LEU A 250 -33.59 -3.86 3.11
N GLN A 251 -32.42 -3.32 3.43
CA GLN A 251 -32.16 -2.62 4.70
C GLN A 251 -33.06 -1.38 4.90
N ARG A 252 -33.34 -0.63 3.84
CA ARG A 252 -34.26 0.53 3.89
C ARG A 252 -35.72 0.14 3.99
N GLU A 253 -36.09 -1.02 3.46
CA GLU A 253 -37.46 -1.52 3.46
C GLU A 253 -37.83 -2.32 4.72
N ALA A 254 -36.85 -2.62 5.57
CA ALA A 254 -37.08 -3.21 6.88
C ALA A 254 -38.02 -2.31 7.71
N GLY A 255 -39.03 -2.92 8.34
CA GLY A 255 -39.90 -2.23 9.29
C GLY A 255 -39.16 -1.86 10.58
N ASP A 256 -39.85 -1.15 11.47
CA ASP A 256 -39.32 -0.81 12.79
C ASP A 256 -39.03 -2.05 13.65
N ASP A 257 -39.67 -3.18 13.32
CA ASP A 257 -39.44 -4.51 13.89
C ASP A 257 -38.20 -5.22 13.29
N GLY A 258 -37.50 -4.58 12.35
CA GLY A 258 -36.35 -5.14 11.64
C GLY A 258 -36.72 -6.19 10.58
N LEU A 259 -38.01 -6.39 10.29
CA LEU A 259 -38.48 -7.39 9.33
C LEU A 259 -38.71 -6.78 7.95
N VAL A 260 -38.26 -7.50 6.92
CA VAL A 260 -38.52 -7.18 5.51
C VAL A 260 -39.74 -7.97 5.03
N ARG A 261 -40.79 -7.26 4.61
CA ARG A 261 -42.09 -7.85 4.21
C ARG A 261 -42.24 -7.82 2.68
N ILE A 262 -42.40 -8.99 2.05
CA ILE A 262 -42.44 -9.10 0.58
C ILE A 262 -43.67 -8.39 -0.03
N GLU A 263 -44.73 -8.18 0.75
CA GLU A 263 -45.93 -7.47 0.33
C GLU A 263 -45.58 -6.02 -0.05
N ARG A 264 -44.66 -5.38 0.67
CA ARG A 264 -44.18 -4.02 0.37
C ARG A 264 -43.51 -3.92 -0.99
N PHE A 265 -42.95 -5.02 -1.51
CA PHE A 265 -42.35 -5.04 -2.84
C PHE A 265 -43.40 -4.94 -3.97
N ALA A 266 -44.70 -5.00 -3.66
CA ALA A 266 -45.78 -4.71 -4.62
C ALA A 266 -45.94 -3.21 -4.89
N GLU A 267 -45.40 -2.34 -4.05
CA GLU A 267 -45.52 -0.89 -4.22
C GLU A 267 -44.94 -0.44 -5.57
N PRO A 268 -45.56 0.54 -6.28
CA PRO A 268 -45.13 0.95 -7.62
C PRO A 268 -43.64 1.30 -7.75
N ARG A 269 -43.03 1.82 -6.68
CA ARG A 269 -41.61 2.18 -6.63
C ARG A 269 -40.66 0.97 -6.61
N LEU A 270 -41.11 -0.17 -6.08
CA LEU A 270 -40.33 -1.41 -5.93
C LEU A 270 -40.76 -2.52 -6.90
N GLN A 271 -41.92 -2.37 -7.53
CA GLN A 271 -42.52 -3.39 -8.39
C GLN A 271 -41.55 -3.91 -9.48
N ARG A 272 -40.72 -3.03 -10.06
CA ARG A 272 -39.70 -3.40 -11.05
C ARG A 272 -38.54 -4.23 -10.47
N GLN A 273 -38.25 -4.09 -9.18
CA GLN A 273 -37.17 -4.79 -8.47
C GLN A 273 -37.67 -6.00 -7.68
N ARG A 274 -38.99 -6.19 -7.56
CA ARG A 274 -39.63 -7.20 -6.69
C ARG A 274 -38.98 -8.59 -6.83
N HIS A 275 -38.88 -9.10 -8.05
CA HIS A 275 -38.31 -10.42 -8.31
C HIS A 275 -36.85 -10.52 -7.86
N MET A 276 -36.05 -9.47 -8.08
CA MET A 276 -34.64 -9.43 -7.70
C MET A 276 -34.45 -9.30 -6.18
N LEU A 277 -35.31 -8.54 -5.49
CA LEU A 277 -35.30 -8.43 -4.02
C LEU A 277 -35.65 -9.76 -3.35
N ILE A 278 -36.67 -10.47 -3.86
CA ILE A 278 -37.06 -11.81 -3.37
C ILE A 278 -35.93 -12.81 -3.63
N GLY A 279 -35.40 -12.86 -4.86
CA GLY A 279 -34.27 -13.73 -5.19
C GLY A 279 -33.04 -13.44 -4.33
N ARG A 280 -32.80 -12.17 -4.01
CA ARG A 280 -31.72 -11.77 -3.11
C ARG A 280 -31.93 -12.26 -1.68
N LEU A 281 -33.13 -12.13 -1.11
CA LEU A 281 -33.45 -12.69 0.22
C LEU A 281 -33.22 -14.21 0.28
N GLN A 282 -33.66 -14.93 -0.75
CA GLN A 282 -33.41 -16.38 -0.88
C GLN A 282 -31.91 -16.71 -0.98
N ARG A 283 -31.13 -15.89 -1.69
CA ARG A 283 -29.66 -16.02 -1.74
C ARG A 283 -29.03 -15.77 -0.36
N LEU A 284 -29.44 -14.72 0.35
CA LEU A 284 -28.99 -14.42 1.71
C LEU A 284 -29.32 -15.56 2.68
N GLN A 285 -30.49 -16.18 2.56
CA GLN A 285 -30.87 -17.34 3.37
C GLN A 285 -30.01 -18.57 3.11
N ARG A 286 -29.70 -18.88 1.85
CA ARG A 286 -28.76 -19.96 1.51
C ARG A 286 -27.36 -19.74 2.09
N MET A 287 -26.97 -18.48 2.32
CA MET A 287 -25.72 -18.11 2.99
C MET A 287 -25.85 -18.02 4.52
N GLY A 288 -27.02 -18.29 5.09
CA GLY A 288 -27.27 -18.16 6.53
C GLY A 288 -27.26 -16.71 7.03
N LEU A 289 -27.51 -15.74 6.15
CA LEU A 289 -27.56 -14.30 6.43
C LEU A 289 -28.97 -13.75 6.60
N ALA A 290 -29.99 -14.52 6.20
CA ALA A 290 -31.39 -14.19 6.41
C ALA A 290 -32.19 -15.44 6.76
N ILE A 291 -33.30 -15.26 7.46
CA ILE A 291 -34.29 -16.32 7.73
C ILE A 291 -35.70 -15.79 7.45
N GLU A 292 -36.61 -16.69 7.11
CA GLU A 292 -38.04 -16.39 6.92
C GLU A 292 -38.82 -16.98 8.11
N PRO A 293 -38.92 -16.28 9.26
CA PRO A 293 -39.62 -16.78 10.44
C PRO A 293 -41.12 -17.00 10.20
N GLN A 294 -41.71 -16.25 9.28
CA GLN A 294 -43.10 -16.40 8.85
C GLN A 294 -43.16 -16.22 7.32
N PRO A 295 -44.07 -16.91 6.61
CA PRO A 295 -44.23 -16.74 5.17
C PRO A 295 -44.36 -15.26 4.80
N GLY A 296 -43.46 -14.77 3.94
CA GLY A 296 -43.44 -13.39 3.46
C GLY A 296 -42.74 -12.37 4.37
N ALA A 297 -42.34 -12.73 5.59
CA ALA A 297 -41.62 -11.86 6.51
C ALA A 297 -40.22 -12.40 6.80
N TRP A 298 -39.21 -11.59 6.47
CA TRP A 298 -37.80 -11.98 6.49
C TRP A 298 -37.02 -11.20 7.55
N ALA A 299 -36.25 -11.90 8.37
CA ALA A 299 -35.27 -11.29 9.27
C ALA A 299 -33.88 -11.41 8.65
N VAL A 300 -33.24 -10.27 8.38
CA VAL A 300 -31.84 -10.20 7.92
C VAL A 300 -30.95 -10.00 9.14
N ARG A 301 -29.83 -10.73 9.22
CA ARG A 301 -28.93 -10.61 10.37
C ARG A 301 -28.34 -9.20 10.48
N ALA A 302 -28.11 -8.74 11.70
CA ALA A 302 -27.55 -7.41 11.96
C ALA A 302 -26.12 -7.25 11.39
N ASP A 303 -25.36 -8.34 11.31
CA ASP A 303 -23.99 -8.36 10.78
C ASP A 303 -23.92 -8.61 9.27
N THR A 304 -25.06 -8.74 8.56
CA THR A 304 -25.08 -9.05 7.12
C THR A 304 -24.26 -8.08 6.28
N GLU A 305 -24.31 -6.78 6.57
CA GLU A 305 -23.51 -5.79 5.83
C GLU A 305 -22.01 -6.01 6.02
N ALA A 306 -21.57 -6.21 7.27
CA ALA A 306 -20.16 -6.45 7.59
C ALA A 306 -19.67 -7.76 6.95
N THR A 307 -20.45 -8.83 7.06
CA THR A 307 -20.14 -10.14 6.50
C THR A 307 -20.05 -10.10 4.97
N LEU A 308 -21.03 -9.50 4.28
CA LEU A 308 -20.99 -9.40 2.82
C LEU A 308 -19.87 -8.48 2.32
N ARG A 309 -19.49 -7.44 3.07
CA ARG A 309 -18.33 -6.61 2.72
C ARG A 309 -17.03 -7.42 2.85
N ALA A 310 -16.87 -8.18 3.92
CA ALA A 310 -15.71 -9.05 4.12
C ALA A 310 -15.63 -10.18 3.08
N MET A 311 -16.76 -10.80 2.72
CA MET A 311 -16.82 -11.80 1.64
C MET A 311 -16.45 -11.18 0.28
N GLY A 312 -16.95 -9.97 -0.02
CA GLY A 312 -16.60 -9.25 -1.24
C GLY A 312 -15.10 -8.95 -1.33
N GLU A 313 -14.52 -8.43 -0.24
CA GLU A 313 -13.07 -8.18 -0.13
C GLU A 313 -12.26 -9.48 -0.30
N GLY A 314 -12.67 -10.56 0.38
CA GLY A 314 -12.03 -11.87 0.24
C GLY A 314 -12.08 -12.40 -1.19
N GLY A 315 -13.23 -12.27 -1.87
CA GLY A 315 -13.36 -12.63 -3.28
C GLY A 315 -12.47 -11.80 -4.21
N ASP A 316 -12.27 -10.51 -3.92
CA ASP A 316 -11.39 -9.63 -4.69
C ASP A 316 -9.90 -9.97 -4.48
N ILE A 317 -9.52 -10.30 -3.24
CA ILE A 317 -8.20 -10.82 -2.90
C ILE A 317 -7.92 -12.12 -3.66
N ILE A 318 -8.84 -13.08 -3.63
CA ILE A 318 -8.69 -14.37 -4.32
C ILE A 318 -8.51 -14.16 -5.83
N ARG A 319 -9.32 -13.30 -6.47
CA ARG A 319 -9.16 -13.00 -7.91
C ARG A 319 -7.81 -12.37 -8.21
N THR A 320 -7.32 -11.49 -7.34
CA THR A 320 -5.98 -10.88 -7.46
C THR A 320 -4.87 -11.93 -7.36
N MET A 321 -4.97 -12.84 -6.39
CA MET A 321 -4.03 -13.96 -6.24
C MET A 321 -4.04 -14.88 -7.46
N GLN A 322 -5.22 -15.27 -7.94
CA GLN A 322 -5.37 -16.13 -9.12
C GLN A 322 -4.74 -15.51 -10.38
N ARG A 323 -4.87 -14.19 -10.56
CA ARG A 323 -4.26 -13.45 -11.66
C ARG A 323 -2.74 -13.49 -11.59
N VAL A 324 -2.16 -13.22 -10.40
CA VAL A 324 -0.70 -13.23 -10.21
C VAL A 324 -0.12 -14.64 -10.31
N MET A 325 -0.84 -15.64 -9.81
CA MET A 325 -0.42 -17.05 -9.85
C MET A 325 -0.80 -17.76 -11.16
N SER A 326 -1.24 -17.03 -12.19
CA SER A 326 -1.69 -17.63 -13.46
C SER A 326 -0.58 -18.51 -14.05
N GLY A 327 -0.90 -19.77 -14.37
CA GLY A 327 0.07 -20.75 -14.86
C GLY A 327 0.67 -21.66 -13.78
N THR A 328 0.40 -21.41 -12.50
CA THR A 328 0.85 -22.26 -11.38
C THR A 328 -0.32 -22.56 -10.44
N GLN A 329 -0.65 -23.84 -10.24
CA GLN A 329 -1.63 -24.22 -9.22
C GLN A 329 -0.99 -24.11 -7.83
N ARG A 330 -1.60 -23.31 -6.96
CA ARG A 330 -1.26 -23.15 -5.54
C ARG A 330 -2.54 -23.13 -4.73
N GLU A 331 -2.46 -23.67 -3.52
CA GLU A 331 -3.45 -23.37 -2.49
C GLU A 331 -3.32 -21.88 -2.12
N LEU A 332 -4.43 -21.15 -2.14
CA LEU A 332 -4.47 -19.72 -1.87
C LEU A 332 -4.85 -19.48 -0.41
N THR A 333 -4.01 -18.75 0.31
CA THR A 333 -4.22 -18.44 1.74
C THR A 333 -4.12 -16.93 1.96
N VAL A 334 -5.03 -16.37 2.77
CA VAL A 334 -4.93 -14.97 3.23
C VAL A 334 -4.28 -14.98 4.61
N PHE A 335 -3.13 -14.33 4.74
CA PHE A 335 -2.40 -14.26 6.00
C PHE A 335 -3.13 -13.34 6.99
N GLN A 336 -3.53 -13.91 8.13
CA GLN A 336 -4.12 -13.17 9.25
C GLN A 336 -3.15 -13.15 10.44
N PRO A 337 -2.64 -11.99 10.84
CA PRO A 337 -1.81 -11.88 12.03
C PRO A 337 -2.59 -12.22 13.30
N GLY A 338 -1.93 -12.89 14.25
CA GLY A 338 -2.47 -13.29 15.54
C GLY A 338 -3.18 -14.65 15.58
N HIS A 339 -3.40 -15.32 14.45
CA HIS A 339 -4.14 -16.59 14.43
C HIS A 339 -3.26 -17.84 14.53
N ASP A 340 -2.03 -17.81 13.99
CA ASP A 340 -1.21 -19.03 13.83
C ASP A 340 0.24 -18.92 14.32
N GLY A 341 0.77 -17.73 14.62
CA GLY A 341 2.19 -17.54 15.00
C GLY A 341 3.21 -18.08 13.98
N ARG A 342 2.77 -18.45 12.77
CA ARG A 342 3.61 -19.08 11.74
C ARG A 342 4.35 -18.02 10.96
N ALA A 343 5.65 -17.94 11.20
CA ALA A 343 6.56 -17.36 10.23
C ALA A 343 6.64 -18.27 9.00
N PHE A 344 6.61 -17.70 7.80
CA PHE A 344 6.87 -18.43 6.57
C PHE A 344 7.82 -17.64 5.68
N VAL A 345 8.51 -18.37 4.80
CA VAL A 345 9.44 -17.79 3.83
C VAL A 345 8.89 -18.05 2.43
N GLY A 346 9.09 -17.11 1.52
CA GLY A 346 8.69 -17.31 0.13
C GLY A 346 9.20 -16.22 -0.80
N ARG A 347 8.94 -16.41 -2.08
CA ARG A 347 9.28 -15.46 -3.14
C ARG A 347 8.12 -14.48 -3.35
N VAL A 348 8.41 -13.20 -3.45
CA VAL A 348 7.42 -12.17 -3.84
C VAL A 348 7.00 -12.44 -5.29
N ALA A 349 5.78 -12.94 -5.48
CA ALA A 349 5.19 -13.19 -6.79
C ALA A 349 4.48 -11.95 -7.34
N GLY A 350 3.90 -11.12 -6.45
CA GLY A 350 3.25 -9.88 -6.84
C GLY A 350 3.09 -8.92 -5.66
N LYS A 351 2.74 -7.68 -5.98
CA LYS A 351 2.47 -6.63 -4.99
C LYS A 351 1.51 -5.59 -5.55
N GLY A 352 0.80 -4.91 -4.68
CA GLY A 352 -0.13 -3.84 -5.07
C GLY A 352 -0.63 -3.07 -3.85
N LEU A 353 -1.62 -2.20 -4.04
CA LEU A 353 -2.32 -1.56 -2.93
C LEU A 353 -3.69 -2.21 -2.75
N ALA A 354 -3.99 -2.61 -1.51
CA ALA A 354 -5.30 -3.10 -1.10
C ALA A 354 -6.27 -1.92 -0.95
N ASP A 355 -5.73 -0.78 -0.54
CA ASP A 355 -6.43 0.50 -0.51
C ASP A 355 -5.54 1.58 -1.12
N GLU A 356 -5.81 1.88 -2.39
CA GLU A 356 -5.04 2.82 -3.21
C GLU A 356 -5.13 4.26 -2.72
N LEU A 357 -6.24 4.62 -2.09
CA LEU A 357 -6.36 5.94 -1.50
C LEU A 357 -5.55 6.02 -0.22
N TYR A 358 -5.56 4.96 0.60
CA TYR A 358 -4.87 4.93 1.89
C TYR A 358 -3.40 4.52 1.83
N ASP A 359 -2.87 4.24 0.63
CA ASP A 359 -1.52 3.72 0.39
C ASP A 359 -1.24 2.47 1.25
N LYS A 360 -2.24 1.59 1.40
CA LYS A 360 -2.08 0.30 2.10
C LYS A 360 -1.65 -0.77 1.11
N GLY A 361 -0.40 -1.20 1.21
CA GLY A 361 0.17 -2.22 0.34
C GLY A 361 -0.29 -3.64 0.67
N TYR A 362 -0.09 -4.55 -0.28
CA TYR A 362 -0.09 -5.99 -0.03
C TYR A 362 1.03 -6.66 -0.82
N LEU A 363 1.43 -7.85 -0.37
CA LEU A 363 2.29 -8.77 -1.12
C LEU A 363 1.53 -10.06 -1.41
N ILE A 364 1.80 -10.66 -2.55
CA ILE A 364 1.49 -12.06 -2.84
C ILE A 364 2.82 -12.82 -2.83
N VAL A 365 2.94 -13.77 -1.93
CA VAL A 365 4.17 -14.53 -1.68
C VAL A 365 3.94 -15.99 -2.04
N ASP A 366 4.71 -16.53 -2.99
CA ASP A 366 4.76 -17.97 -3.27
C ASP A 366 5.66 -18.62 -2.21
N GLY A 367 5.03 -19.27 -1.24
CA GLY A 367 5.66 -19.80 -0.04
C GLY A 367 6.48 -21.05 -0.32
N THR A 368 7.55 -21.24 0.47
CA THR A 368 8.31 -22.50 0.45
C THR A 368 7.48 -23.68 0.93
N ASP A 369 6.32 -23.45 1.55
CA ASP A 369 5.34 -24.45 1.98
C ASP A 369 4.44 -24.95 0.84
N GLY A 370 4.57 -24.39 -0.37
CA GLY A 370 3.77 -24.75 -1.55
C GLY A 370 2.43 -24.00 -1.65
N LYS A 371 2.19 -23.02 -0.78
CA LYS A 371 0.99 -22.17 -0.80
C LYS A 371 1.31 -20.77 -1.31
N ALA A 372 0.33 -20.11 -1.91
CA ALA A 372 0.40 -18.68 -2.21
C ALA A 372 -0.28 -17.89 -1.09
N HIS A 373 0.44 -16.95 -0.50
CA HIS A 373 -0.02 -16.16 0.64
C HIS A 373 -0.28 -14.72 0.24
N TYR A 374 -1.48 -14.21 0.55
CA TYR A 374 -1.76 -12.78 0.50
C TYR A 374 -1.43 -12.15 1.84
N VAL A 375 -0.58 -11.13 1.84
CA VAL A 375 -0.09 -10.46 3.05
C VAL A 375 -0.43 -8.99 2.97
N ALA A 376 -1.41 -8.55 3.77
CA ALA A 376 -1.70 -7.13 3.94
C ALA A 376 -0.52 -6.45 4.66
N LEU A 377 0.03 -5.42 4.05
CA LEU A 377 1.12 -4.65 4.64
C LEU A 377 0.56 -3.52 5.50
N PRO A 378 1.33 -3.08 6.50
CA PRO A 378 0.94 -1.93 7.28
C PRO A 378 0.93 -0.63 6.45
N PRO A 379 0.17 0.39 6.88
CA PRO A 379 0.16 1.69 6.21
C PRO A 379 1.58 2.24 6.06
N HIS A 380 1.88 2.83 4.90
CA HIS A 380 3.19 3.41 4.57
C HIS A 380 4.34 2.40 4.41
N ALA A 381 4.06 1.09 4.32
CA ALA A 381 5.08 0.14 3.88
C ALA A 381 5.57 0.47 2.46
N GLU A 382 6.89 0.56 2.29
CA GLU A 382 7.50 0.87 1.00
C GLU A 382 7.61 -0.40 0.16
N LEU A 383 6.69 -0.56 -0.79
CA LEU A 383 6.63 -1.71 -1.69
C LEU A 383 7.93 -1.89 -2.50
N GLU A 384 8.71 -0.85 -2.72
CA GLU A 384 10.01 -0.89 -3.40
C GLU A 384 11.04 -1.74 -2.66
N GLN A 385 10.89 -1.91 -1.35
CA GLN A 385 11.76 -2.78 -0.53
C GLN A 385 11.56 -4.26 -0.87
N PHE A 386 10.47 -4.61 -1.54
CA PHE A 386 10.09 -5.97 -1.89
C PHE A 386 9.93 -6.09 -3.42
N PRO A 387 11.03 -6.18 -4.19
CA PRO A 387 10.95 -6.40 -5.63
C PRO A 387 10.38 -7.79 -5.93
N THR A 388 9.69 -7.93 -7.07
CA THR A 388 9.22 -9.24 -7.54
C THR A 388 10.41 -10.18 -7.73
N GLY A 389 10.28 -11.42 -7.29
CA GLY A 389 11.35 -12.40 -7.27
C GLY A 389 12.21 -12.38 -5.99
N ALA A 390 12.12 -11.34 -5.15
CA ALA A 390 12.81 -11.30 -3.88
C ALA A 390 12.31 -12.38 -2.91
N ILE A 391 13.19 -12.86 -2.03
CA ILE A 391 12.85 -13.76 -0.95
C ILE A 391 12.57 -12.95 0.32
N VAL A 392 11.39 -13.17 0.88
CA VAL A 392 10.93 -12.50 2.10
C VAL A 392 10.57 -13.53 3.16
N GLU A 393 10.78 -13.17 4.42
CA GLU A 393 10.24 -13.87 5.57
C GLU A 393 9.10 -13.01 6.12
N VAL A 394 7.91 -13.59 6.18
CA VAL A 394 6.74 -12.95 6.78
C VAL A 394 6.55 -13.54 8.16
N LYS A 395 6.53 -12.66 9.16
CA LYS A 395 6.32 -13.02 10.56
C LYS A 395 5.09 -12.32 11.06
N ASP A 396 4.42 -13.00 11.97
CA ASP A 396 3.54 -12.34 12.89
C ASP A 396 4.37 -11.39 13.76
N SER A 397 4.09 -10.09 13.69
CA SER A 397 4.67 -9.11 14.62
C SER A 397 3.97 -9.17 15.98
N ALA A 398 2.97 -10.04 16.17
CA ALA A 398 2.33 -10.33 17.44
C ALA A 398 3.13 -11.28 18.35
N ASP A 399 4.35 -11.66 17.98
CA ASP A 399 5.25 -12.30 18.94
C ASP A 399 5.95 -11.26 19.83
N ALA A 400 5.85 -11.46 21.15
CA ALA A 400 6.56 -10.64 22.11
C ALA A 400 8.07 -10.69 21.83
N ARG A 401 8.70 -9.51 21.70
CA ARG A 401 10.13 -9.42 21.39
C ARG A 401 10.94 -10.23 22.40
N ALA A 402 11.98 -10.90 21.92
CA ALA A 402 12.93 -11.59 22.80
C ALA A 402 13.46 -10.68 23.90
N ALA A 403 13.72 -9.40 23.59
CA ALA A 403 14.15 -8.41 24.56
C ALA A 403 13.12 -8.17 25.69
N ASP A 404 11.82 -8.13 25.35
CA ASP A 404 10.76 -7.93 26.34
C ASP A 404 10.61 -9.18 27.23
N LYS A 405 10.76 -10.38 26.65
CA LYS A 405 10.80 -11.66 27.39
C LYS A 405 12.00 -11.74 28.34
N THR A 406 13.20 -11.39 27.86
CA THR A 406 14.43 -11.40 28.67
C THR A 406 14.36 -10.38 29.81
N VAL A 407 13.88 -9.17 29.55
CA VAL A 407 13.69 -8.16 30.60
C VAL A 407 12.69 -8.64 31.65
N ALA A 408 11.55 -9.19 31.22
CA ALA A 408 10.54 -9.72 32.14
C ALA A 408 11.10 -10.88 32.99
N ALA A 409 11.91 -11.76 32.39
CA ALA A 409 12.53 -12.88 33.09
C ALA A 409 13.63 -12.45 34.09
N LEU A 410 14.34 -11.36 33.80
CA LEU A 410 15.41 -10.82 34.66
C LEU A 410 14.91 -9.78 35.68
N ALA A 411 13.64 -9.40 35.63
CA ALA A 411 13.05 -8.48 36.58
C ALA A 411 12.71 -9.21 37.89
N VAL A 412 13.08 -8.61 39.02
CA VAL A 412 12.72 -9.09 40.36
C VAL A 412 11.77 -8.07 40.97
N ASP A 413 10.59 -8.51 41.42
CA ASP A 413 9.52 -7.66 41.96
C ASP A 413 9.14 -6.48 41.05
N GLY A 414 9.17 -6.71 39.75
CA GLY A 414 8.85 -5.69 38.73
C GLY A 414 9.96 -4.66 38.49
N VAL A 415 11.18 -4.91 39.00
CA VAL A 415 12.34 -4.05 38.79
C VAL A 415 13.41 -4.78 37.98
N TYR A 416 13.75 -4.19 36.83
CA TYR A 416 14.84 -4.65 35.96
C TYR A 416 16.07 -3.76 36.15
N ARG A 417 17.24 -4.38 36.38
CA ARG A 417 18.52 -3.67 36.57
C ARG A 417 19.56 -4.10 35.52
N THR A 418 20.18 -3.11 34.88
CA THR A 418 21.14 -3.34 33.78
C THR A 418 22.46 -3.97 34.21
N ASP A 419 22.91 -3.70 35.43
CA ASP A 419 24.08 -4.32 36.08
C ASP A 419 23.86 -5.82 36.33
N HIS A 420 22.67 -6.20 36.79
CA HIS A 420 22.28 -7.60 36.96
C HIS A 420 22.24 -8.35 35.62
N HIS A 421 21.65 -7.74 34.58
CA HIS A 421 21.66 -8.34 33.24
C HIS A 421 23.09 -8.46 32.68
N LEU A 422 23.97 -7.50 32.94
CA LEU A 422 25.38 -7.61 32.55
C LEU A 422 26.09 -8.78 33.23
N ALA A 423 25.88 -8.97 34.53
CA ALA A 423 26.44 -10.11 35.25
C ALA A 423 25.97 -11.45 34.67
N VAL A 424 24.68 -11.59 34.33
CA VAL A 424 24.13 -12.80 33.71
C VAL A 424 24.67 -13.00 32.29
N ALA A 425 24.75 -11.94 31.48
CA ALA A 425 25.22 -11.99 30.10
C ALA A 425 26.72 -12.34 30.01
N LEU A 426 27.54 -11.87 30.95
CA LEU A 426 28.95 -12.26 31.06
C LEU A 426 29.13 -13.74 31.40
N GLY A 427 28.22 -14.32 32.21
CA GLY A 427 28.21 -15.74 32.53
C GLY A 427 27.73 -16.66 31.39
N GLN A 428 27.07 -16.11 30.38
CA GLN A 428 26.52 -16.85 29.22
C GLN A 428 27.17 -16.43 27.89
N ALA A 429 28.30 -15.72 27.94
CA ALA A 429 28.89 -15.11 26.76
C ALA A 429 29.25 -16.14 25.68
N THR A 430 28.76 -15.92 24.45
CA THR A 430 29.24 -16.61 23.26
C THR A 430 30.29 -15.74 22.56
N PRO A 431 31.29 -16.31 21.85
CA PRO A 431 32.39 -15.56 21.25
C PRO A 431 32.00 -14.46 20.24
N ASP A 432 30.75 -14.48 19.78
CA ASP A 432 30.26 -13.70 18.62
C ASP A 432 29.33 -12.53 19.01
N ARG A 433 29.09 -12.28 20.32
CA ARG A 433 28.21 -11.19 20.79
C ARG A 433 28.81 -10.42 21.97
N ASP A 434 28.92 -9.10 21.81
CA ASP A 434 29.33 -8.18 22.87
C ASP A 434 28.19 -7.97 23.90
N PRO A 435 28.37 -8.37 25.17
CA PRO A 435 27.35 -8.22 26.21
C PRO A 435 26.88 -6.77 26.42
N HIS A 436 27.76 -5.80 26.23
CA HIS A 436 27.41 -4.38 26.37
C HIS A 436 26.49 -3.90 25.24
N GLU A 437 26.68 -4.39 24.01
CA GLU A 437 25.78 -4.06 22.89
C GLU A 437 24.38 -4.65 23.08
N VAL A 438 24.31 -5.87 23.65
CA VAL A 438 23.04 -6.53 24.00
C VAL A 438 22.27 -5.66 24.99
N ILE A 439 22.89 -5.21 26.08
CA ILE A 439 22.24 -4.36 27.07
C ILE A 439 21.83 -3.01 26.48
N ALA A 440 22.70 -2.39 25.68
CA ALA A 440 22.37 -1.14 24.99
C ALA A 440 21.12 -1.30 24.10
N ALA A 441 20.92 -2.46 23.46
CA ALA A 441 19.71 -2.75 22.70
C ALA A 441 18.46 -2.85 23.60
N HIS A 442 18.57 -3.50 24.77
CA HIS A 442 17.48 -3.60 25.74
C HIS A 442 17.12 -2.24 26.36
N VAL A 443 18.12 -1.40 26.67
CA VAL A 443 17.89 -0.03 27.15
C VAL A 443 17.20 0.83 26.08
N ARG A 444 17.63 0.74 24.81
CA ARG A 444 16.92 1.43 23.71
C ARG A 444 15.46 0.98 23.58
N ARG A 445 15.19 -0.30 23.80
CA ARG A 445 13.83 -0.84 23.82
C ARG A 445 13.03 -0.30 25.00
N LEU A 446 13.58 -0.29 26.20
CA LEU A 446 12.93 0.26 27.40
C LEU A 446 12.64 1.76 27.28
N GLU A 447 13.55 2.55 26.70
CA GLU A 447 13.28 3.97 26.40
C GLU A 447 12.12 4.15 25.41
N ALA A 448 11.99 3.27 24.42
CA ALA A 448 10.85 3.31 23.50
C ALA A 448 9.52 3.01 24.21
N LEU A 449 9.50 2.00 25.08
CA LEU A 449 8.33 1.64 25.90
C LEU A 449 8.02 2.71 26.96
N ARG A 450 9.03 3.40 27.49
CA ARG A 450 8.86 4.51 28.44
C ARG A 450 8.17 5.70 27.81
N ARG A 451 8.53 6.05 26.57
CA ARG A 451 7.84 7.10 25.80
C ARG A 451 6.37 6.75 25.52
N ALA A 452 6.01 5.48 25.58
CA ALA A 452 4.65 4.99 25.46
C ALA A 452 3.92 4.83 26.80
N GLY A 453 4.58 5.13 27.94
CA GLY A 453 4.01 4.99 29.27
C GLY A 453 3.88 3.54 29.77
N ILE A 454 4.61 2.58 29.15
CA ILE A 454 4.51 1.15 29.49
C ILE A 454 5.49 0.75 30.60
N VAL A 455 6.65 1.40 30.64
CA VAL A 455 7.70 1.19 31.65
C VAL A 455 8.15 2.54 32.22
N GLU A 456 8.69 2.54 33.42
CA GLU A 456 9.19 3.74 34.09
C GLU A 456 10.68 3.60 34.36
N ARG A 457 11.39 4.73 34.32
CA ARG A 457 12.81 4.80 34.67
C ARG A 457 12.93 5.40 36.06
N GLU A 458 13.35 4.61 37.03
CA GLU A 458 13.50 5.05 38.42
C GLU A 458 14.87 5.68 38.67
N ALA A 459 15.91 5.12 38.05
CA ALA A 459 17.27 5.65 38.10
C ALA A 459 18.07 5.23 36.86
N ASP A 460 19.32 5.68 36.78
CA ASP A 460 20.24 5.24 35.74
C ASP A 460 20.46 3.72 35.83
N GLY A 461 20.04 3.00 34.78
CA GLY A 461 20.16 1.54 34.72
C GLY A 461 19.10 0.76 35.51
N VAL A 462 18.12 1.43 36.13
CA VAL A 462 17.04 0.81 36.92
C VAL A 462 15.66 1.17 36.34
N TRP A 463 14.88 0.14 36.04
CA TRP A 463 13.61 0.27 35.32
C TRP A 463 12.49 -0.47 36.04
N ARG A 464 11.35 0.19 36.22
CA ARG A 464 10.11 -0.45 36.66
C ARG A 464 9.37 -0.98 35.45
N VAL A 465 9.11 -2.28 35.45
CA VAL A 465 8.49 -3.02 34.34
C VAL A 465 7.27 -3.79 34.83
N PRO A 466 6.16 -3.79 34.09
CA PRO A 466 4.96 -4.53 34.49
C PRO A 466 5.14 -6.04 34.25
N GLY A 467 4.44 -6.87 35.01
CA GLY A 467 4.53 -8.34 34.91
C GLY A 467 4.06 -8.91 33.55
N ASP A 468 3.25 -8.15 32.82
CA ASP A 468 2.76 -8.43 31.47
C ASP A 468 3.56 -7.68 30.38
N LEU A 469 4.80 -7.24 30.66
CA LEU A 469 5.65 -6.46 29.74
C LEU A 469 5.70 -7.04 28.33
N ALA A 470 5.84 -8.37 28.21
CA ALA A 470 5.90 -9.06 26.93
C ALA A 470 4.61 -8.86 26.10
N GLU A 471 3.45 -8.84 26.75
CA GLU A 471 2.15 -8.62 26.11
C GLU A 471 1.90 -7.15 25.78
N ARG A 472 2.23 -6.22 26.70
CA ARG A 472 2.11 -4.78 26.44
C ARG A 472 3.08 -4.30 25.36
N GLY A 473 4.31 -4.80 25.36
CA GLY A 473 5.32 -4.51 24.33
C GLY A 473 4.89 -5.00 22.95
N ARG A 474 4.23 -6.16 22.89
CA ARG A 474 3.60 -6.71 21.68
C ARG A 474 2.44 -5.84 21.19
N GLN A 475 1.52 -5.46 22.07
CA GLN A 475 0.39 -4.58 21.71
C GLN A 475 0.89 -3.20 21.22
N TYR A 476 1.90 -2.64 21.88
CA TYR A 476 2.56 -1.41 21.45
C TYR A 476 3.16 -1.54 20.06
N ASP A 477 3.88 -2.63 19.78
CA ASP A 477 4.46 -2.86 18.46
C ASP A 477 3.39 -3.09 17.40
N ALA A 478 2.33 -3.86 17.70
CA ALA A 478 1.22 -4.10 16.78
C ALA A 478 0.46 -2.81 16.42
N GLN A 479 0.22 -1.92 17.39
CA GLN A 479 -0.40 -0.61 17.16
C GLN A 479 0.53 0.33 16.37
N ARG A 480 1.83 0.36 16.71
CA ARG A 480 2.81 1.23 16.04
C ARG A 480 3.12 0.78 14.62
N LEU A 481 3.15 -0.53 14.39
CA LEU A 481 3.38 -1.14 13.08
C LEU A 481 2.10 -1.28 12.29
N GLY A 482 0.93 -0.86 12.79
CA GLY A 482 -0.27 -0.68 11.97
C GLY A 482 -0.87 -1.96 11.36
N GLY A 483 -0.66 -3.13 11.95
CA GLY A 483 -1.27 -4.36 11.41
C GLY A 483 -0.72 -5.70 11.86
N GLY A 484 0.18 -5.79 12.84
CA GLY A 484 0.59 -7.10 13.37
C GLY A 484 1.45 -7.96 12.43
N VAL A 485 1.90 -7.46 11.27
CA VAL A 485 2.74 -8.20 10.31
C VAL A 485 4.12 -7.55 10.19
N ALA A 486 5.17 -8.36 10.27
CA ALA A 486 6.53 -7.94 9.96
C ALA A 486 7.05 -8.71 8.73
N VAL A 487 7.38 -7.97 7.67
CA VAL A 487 7.99 -8.56 6.47
C VAL A 487 9.47 -8.19 6.44
N GLU A 488 10.33 -9.20 6.41
CA GLU A 488 11.78 -9.06 6.38
C GLU A 488 12.32 -9.53 5.02
N LEU A 489 13.02 -8.64 4.31
CA LEU A 489 13.72 -9.00 3.08
C LEU A 489 14.93 -9.90 3.40
N LYS A 490 14.91 -11.15 2.92
CA LYS A 490 16.03 -12.10 3.09
C LYS A 490 17.00 -12.07 1.94
N SER A 491 16.49 -11.90 0.72
CA SER A 491 17.31 -11.73 -0.47
C SER A 491 16.54 -10.91 -1.49
N HIS A 492 17.18 -9.91 -2.07
CA HIS A 492 16.62 -9.18 -3.21
C HIS A 492 16.80 -9.94 -4.53
N LEU A 493 17.67 -10.96 -4.57
CA LEU A 493 17.96 -11.74 -5.77
C LEU A 493 16.93 -12.85 -5.97
N PRO A 494 16.40 -13.01 -7.20
CA PRO A 494 15.65 -14.20 -7.59
C PRO A 494 16.44 -15.49 -7.34
N ILE A 495 15.75 -16.57 -7.02
CA ILE A 495 16.36 -17.84 -6.57
C ILE A 495 17.30 -18.43 -7.63
N GLU A 496 16.96 -18.25 -8.92
CA GLU A 496 17.69 -18.74 -10.08
C GLU A 496 19.07 -18.08 -10.17
N ARG A 497 19.15 -16.79 -9.83
CA ARG A 497 20.42 -16.06 -9.80
C ARG A 497 21.30 -16.44 -8.61
N GLN A 498 20.70 -16.83 -7.49
CA GLN A 498 21.44 -17.22 -6.30
C GLN A 498 22.25 -18.51 -6.51
N ALA A 499 21.78 -19.42 -7.38
CA ALA A 499 22.43 -20.70 -7.63
C ALA A 499 23.90 -20.56 -8.07
N ARG A 500 24.23 -19.56 -8.90
CA ARG A 500 25.57 -19.41 -9.52
C ARG A 500 26.31 -18.11 -9.20
N VAL A 501 25.73 -17.22 -8.38
CA VAL A 501 26.39 -15.93 -8.06
C VAL A 501 27.58 -16.11 -7.11
N ILE A 502 28.67 -15.39 -7.35
CA ILE A 502 29.81 -15.33 -6.42
C ILE A 502 29.48 -14.31 -5.32
N GLY A 503 28.91 -14.79 -4.23
CA GLY A 503 28.52 -14.02 -3.05
C GLY A 503 27.76 -14.89 -2.06
N ALA A 504 27.66 -14.45 -0.80
CA ALA A 504 26.91 -15.18 0.21
C ALA A 504 25.40 -14.96 -0.01
N THR A 505 24.65 -16.03 -0.21
CA THR A 505 23.23 -15.99 -0.60
C THR A 505 22.33 -16.56 0.49
N TRP A 506 21.02 -16.44 0.30
CA TRP A 506 20.04 -17.10 1.16
C TRP A 506 20.12 -18.64 1.03
N LEU A 507 20.42 -19.17 -0.16
CA LEU A 507 20.65 -20.62 -0.37
C LEU A 507 21.78 -21.16 0.52
N ASP A 508 22.87 -20.42 0.68
CA ASP A 508 23.99 -20.85 1.54
C ASP A 508 23.58 -20.96 3.02
N GLN A 509 22.71 -20.04 3.48
CA GLN A 509 22.14 -20.11 4.83
C GLN A 509 21.22 -21.33 5.00
N GLN A 510 20.44 -21.67 3.96
CA GLN A 510 19.61 -22.87 3.97
C GLN A 510 20.43 -24.17 3.96
N LEU A 511 21.53 -24.22 3.20
CA LEU A 511 22.45 -25.36 3.21
C LEU A 511 23.04 -25.60 4.60
N ILE A 512 23.45 -24.53 5.29
CA ILE A 512 23.96 -24.62 6.67
C ILE A 512 22.86 -25.07 7.65
N GLY A 513 21.63 -24.56 7.48
CA GLY A 513 20.47 -24.93 8.30
C GLY A 513 19.85 -26.31 7.96
N GLY A 514 20.33 -26.98 6.92
CA GLY A 514 19.84 -28.30 6.47
C GLY A 514 18.54 -28.27 5.67
N GLY A 515 18.11 -27.12 5.15
CA GLY A 515 16.97 -27.01 4.22
C GLY A 515 15.62 -27.50 4.76
N LYS A 516 15.39 -27.40 6.07
CA LYS A 516 14.14 -27.85 6.72
C LYS A 516 12.96 -26.95 6.33
N GLY A 517 11.78 -27.56 6.17
CA GLY A 517 10.53 -26.81 5.93
C GLY A 517 10.24 -26.45 4.47
N LEU A 518 10.94 -27.07 3.51
CA LEU A 518 10.67 -26.91 2.08
C LEU A 518 9.63 -27.95 1.61
N GLY A 519 8.50 -27.47 1.09
CA GLY A 519 7.45 -28.27 0.48
C GLY A 519 7.92 -28.99 -0.80
N GLU A 520 7.19 -30.04 -1.19
CA GLU A 520 7.49 -30.84 -2.39
C GLU A 520 6.96 -30.23 -3.69
N LEU A 521 6.14 -29.19 -3.60
CA LEU A 521 5.48 -28.56 -4.74
C LEU A 521 5.77 -27.05 -4.76
N GLY A 522 5.64 -26.48 -5.95
CA GLY A 522 5.76 -25.04 -6.17
C GLY A 522 7.14 -24.48 -5.83
N PHE A 523 7.16 -23.29 -5.21
CA PHE A 523 8.42 -22.62 -4.89
C PHE A 523 9.34 -23.45 -3.96
N GLY A 524 8.77 -24.30 -3.09
CA GLY A 524 9.55 -25.23 -2.27
C GLY A 524 10.41 -26.20 -3.12
N ALA A 525 9.85 -26.73 -4.20
CA ALA A 525 10.57 -27.59 -5.14
C ALA A 525 11.65 -26.82 -5.93
N GLU A 526 11.32 -25.62 -6.40
CA GLU A 526 12.29 -24.73 -7.07
C GLU A 526 13.49 -24.40 -6.17
N VAL A 527 13.26 -24.19 -4.87
CA VAL A 527 14.33 -23.98 -3.89
C VAL A 527 15.19 -25.23 -3.74
N LYS A 528 14.61 -26.44 -3.70
CA LYS A 528 15.39 -27.69 -3.64
C LYS A 528 16.28 -27.86 -4.88
N ASP A 529 15.76 -27.53 -6.06
CA ASP A 529 16.53 -27.54 -7.31
C ASP A 529 17.68 -26.53 -7.27
N ALA A 530 17.40 -25.31 -6.81
CA ALA A 530 18.41 -24.27 -6.66
C ALA A 530 19.46 -24.64 -5.60
N LEU A 531 19.10 -25.33 -4.51
CA LEU A 531 20.04 -25.84 -3.52
C LEU A 531 20.99 -26.89 -4.10
N ARG A 532 20.48 -27.78 -4.97
CA ARG A 532 21.31 -28.76 -5.69
C ARG A 532 22.30 -28.05 -6.61
N GLN A 533 21.81 -27.16 -7.48
CA GLN A 533 22.67 -26.38 -8.38
C GLN A 533 23.69 -25.53 -7.62
N ARG A 534 23.30 -24.94 -6.49
CA ARG A 534 24.18 -24.16 -5.63
C ARG A 534 25.28 -25.02 -5.02
N THR A 535 24.95 -26.23 -4.59
CA THR A 535 25.92 -27.18 -4.05
C THR A 535 26.97 -27.53 -5.09
N ASP A 536 26.54 -27.89 -6.30
CA ASP A 536 27.43 -28.24 -7.41
C ASP A 536 28.36 -27.05 -7.73
N PHE A 537 27.81 -25.84 -7.79
CA PHE A 537 28.59 -24.62 -7.98
C PHE A 537 29.61 -24.38 -6.85
N LEU A 538 29.22 -24.59 -5.58
CA LEU A 538 30.16 -24.47 -4.47
C LEU A 538 31.26 -25.52 -4.54
N ALA A 539 30.97 -26.73 -5.01
CA ALA A 539 31.96 -27.78 -5.24
C ALA A 539 32.95 -27.40 -6.36
N GLU A 540 32.45 -26.88 -7.49
CA GLU A 540 33.28 -26.32 -8.57
C GLU A 540 34.23 -25.21 -8.06
N GLN A 541 33.78 -24.42 -7.07
CA GLN A 541 34.57 -23.34 -6.46
C GLN A 541 35.52 -23.81 -5.34
N GLY A 542 35.56 -25.11 -5.05
CA GLY A 542 36.35 -25.70 -3.95
C GLY A 542 35.84 -25.33 -2.55
N LEU A 543 34.56 -24.95 -2.45
CA LEU A 543 33.89 -24.51 -1.22
C LEU A 543 32.89 -25.54 -0.66
N ALA A 544 32.67 -26.64 -1.37
CA ALA A 544 31.92 -27.80 -0.90
C ALA A 544 32.54 -29.11 -1.42
N GLU A 545 32.33 -30.21 -0.70
CA GLU A 545 32.77 -31.56 -1.09
C GLU A 545 31.60 -32.54 -0.94
N HIS A 546 31.35 -33.36 -1.96
CA HIS A 546 30.36 -34.43 -1.89
C HIS A 546 30.97 -35.68 -1.25
N ARG A 547 30.44 -36.11 -0.11
CA ARG A 547 30.76 -37.38 0.55
C ARG A 547 29.55 -38.29 0.59
N GLY A 548 29.36 -39.07 -0.47
CA GLY A 548 28.17 -39.89 -0.67
C GLY A 548 26.92 -39.01 -0.72
N GLN A 549 25.96 -39.25 0.18
CA GLN A 549 24.75 -38.44 0.30
C GLN A 549 24.92 -37.15 1.14
N ARG A 550 26.08 -36.94 1.78
CA ARG A 550 26.34 -35.77 2.61
C ARG A 550 27.18 -34.74 1.87
N ILE A 551 26.88 -33.48 2.09
CA ILE A 551 27.64 -32.34 1.57
C ILE A 551 28.45 -31.76 2.73
N ILE A 552 29.75 -31.61 2.53
CA ILE A 552 30.63 -30.94 3.50
C ILE A 552 30.95 -29.56 2.96
N LEU A 553 30.48 -28.52 3.66
CA LEU A 553 30.77 -27.13 3.34
C LEU A 553 32.12 -26.72 3.91
N ALA A 554 32.85 -25.88 3.17
CA ALA A 554 34.09 -25.30 3.66
C ALA A 554 33.88 -24.49 4.96
N ARG A 555 34.87 -24.52 5.85
CA ARG A 555 34.86 -23.66 7.04
C ARG A 555 34.84 -22.20 6.60
N ASN A 556 34.09 -21.36 7.33
CA ASN A 556 33.92 -19.94 7.02
C ASN A 556 33.31 -19.63 5.64
N LEU A 557 32.54 -20.56 5.04
CA LEU A 557 31.90 -20.43 3.72
C LEU A 557 31.34 -19.03 3.44
N LEU A 558 30.47 -18.53 4.33
CA LEU A 558 29.80 -17.24 4.14
C LEU A 558 30.78 -16.06 4.13
N ALA A 559 31.82 -16.10 4.96
CA ALA A 559 32.84 -15.05 5.01
C ALA A 559 33.69 -15.08 3.73
N THR A 560 34.07 -16.27 3.26
CA THR A 560 34.84 -16.44 2.02
C THR A 560 34.06 -15.95 0.80
N LEU A 561 32.78 -16.31 0.67
CA LEU A 561 31.92 -15.87 -0.43
C LEU A 561 31.72 -14.35 -0.42
N ARG A 562 31.46 -13.76 0.75
CA ARG A 562 31.35 -12.30 0.91
C ARG A 562 32.65 -11.59 0.56
N GLY A 563 33.80 -12.13 0.98
CA GLY A 563 35.11 -11.57 0.64
C GLY A 563 35.36 -11.55 -0.87
N ARG A 564 35.05 -12.66 -1.57
CA ARG A 564 35.17 -12.73 -3.04
C ARG A 564 34.25 -11.75 -3.74
N GLU A 565 33.01 -11.60 -3.28
CA GLU A 565 32.06 -10.64 -3.84
C GLU A 565 32.50 -9.19 -3.64
N LEU A 566 32.94 -8.83 -2.43
CA LEU A 566 33.40 -7.47 -2.12
C LEU A 566 34.68 -7.11 -2.88
N ALA A 567 35.59 -8.07 -3.08
CA ALA A 567 36.78 -7.86 -3.90
C ALA A 567 36.40 -7.53 -5.35
N LYS A 568 35.46 -8.29 -5.94
CA LYS A 568 34.96 -8.05 -7.30
C LYS A 568 34.21 -6.72 -7.41
N ALA A 569 33.25 -6.46 -6.53
CA ALA A 569 32.51 -5.20 -6.51
C ALA A 569 33.45 -3.99 -6.30
N GLY A 570 34.48 -4.15 -5.48
CA GLY A 570 35.52 -3.14 -5.30
C GLY A 570 36.31 -2.86 -6.59
N GLN A 571 36.69 -3.90 -7.34
CA GLN A 571 37.36 -3.74 -8.64
C GLN A 571 36.47 -3.02 -9.67
N ASP A 572 35.20 -3.39 -9.73
CA ASP A 572 34.23 -2.78 -10.65
C ASP A 572 34.08 -1.27 -10.34
N ILE A 573 33.85 -0.92 -9.06
CA ILE A 573 33.72 0.48 -8.63
C ILE A 573 35.03 1.26 -8.82
N ALA A 574 36.19 0.64 -8.57
CA ALA A 574 37.47 1.27 -8.80
C ALA A 574 37.68 1.61 -10.29
N THR A 575 37.26 0.71 -11.19
CA THR A 575 37.29 0.92 -12.64
C THR A 575 36.36 2.06 -13.06
N GLU A 576 35.16 2.14 -12.48
CA GLU A 576 34.19 3.21 -12.75
C GLU A 576 34.62 4.58 -12.25
N THR A 577 35.26 4.65 -11.08
CA THR A 577 35.49 5.91 -10.35
C THR A 577 36.93 6.39 -10.36
N GLY A 578 37.89 5.51 -10.70
CA GLY A 578 39.33 5.76 -10.57
C GLY A 578 39.84 5.73 -9.12
N LEU A 579 38.99 5.45 -8.13
CA LEU A 579 39.37 5.38 -6.71
C LEU A 579 39.86 3.97 -6.34
N GLU A 580 40.90 3.90 -5.50
CA GLU A 580 41.39 2.62 -4.99
C GLU A 580 40.43 1.99 -3.97
N HIS A 581 40.10 0.71 -4.13
CA HIS A 581 39.31 -0.03 -3.13
C HIS A 581 40.19 -0.45 -1.94
N ARG A 582 39.80 -0.06 -0.74
CA ARG A 582 40.43 -0.46 0.52
C ARG A 582 39.56 -1.48 1.26
N PRO A 583 39.94 -2.78 1.28
CA PRO A 583 39.23 -3.80 2.02
C PRO A 583 39.15 -3.47 3.52
N VAL A 584 38.04 -3.84 4.15
CA VAL A 584 37.80 -3.60 5.58
C VAL A 584 37.99 -4.91 6.33
N ALA A 585 38.94 -4.93 7.26
CA ALA A 585 39.15 -6.06 8.16
C ALA A 585 38.12 -6.08 9.30
N ASP A 586 37.93 -7.25 9.89
CA ASP A 586 37.04 -7.41 11.03
C ASP A 586 37.52 -6.57 12.24
N GLY A 587 36.60 -5.86 12.89
CA GLY A 587 36.89 -4.93 13.98
C GLY A 587 37.50 -3.59 13.53
N GLN A 588 37.77 -3.38 12.23
CA GLN A 588 38.38 -2.14 11.74
C GLN A 588 37.37 -0.99 11.72
N ARG A 589 37.79 0.16 12.27
CA ARG A 589 37.07 1.43 12.15
C ARG A 589 37.41 2.13 10.84
N VAL A 590 36.39 2.53 10.10
CA VAL A 590 36.47 3.15 8.78
C VAL A 590 35.63 4.43 8.78
N ALA A 591 36.17 5.54 8.28
CA ALA A 591 35.48 6.82 8.26
C ALA A 591 35.66 7.55 6.94
N GLY A 592 34.55 7.95 6.30
CA GLY A 592 34.53 8.59 4.98
C GLY A 592 33.19 9.23 4.64
N ILE A 593 33.12 9.87 3.47
CA ILE A 593 31.89 10.46 2.93
C ILE A 593 31.02 9.35 2.33
N TYR A 594 29.78 9.24 2.79
CA TYR A 594 28.84 8.29 2.21
C TYR A 594 28.37 8.75 0.81
N ARG A 595 28.84 8.08 -0.24
CA ARG A 595 28.58 8.47 -1.64
C ARG A 595 27.35 7.83 -2.25
N ARG A 596 27.19 6.53 -2.02
CA ARG A 596 26.10 5.71 -2.55
C ARG A 596 26.02 4.39 -1.80
N SER A 597 24.92 3.67 -1.94
CA SER A 597 24.84 2.25 -1.57
C SER A 597 24.88 1.36 -2.80
N VAL A 598 25.49 0.18 -2.66
CA VAL A 598 25.45 -0.91 -3.64
C VAL A 598 24.72 -2.11 -3.05
N LEU A 599 23.92 -2.76 -3.88
CA LEU A 599 23.14 -3.94 -3.48
C LEU A 599 23.82 -5.19 -4.04
N LEU A 600 24.39 -6.00 -3.15
CA LEU A 600 25.14 -7.22 -3.46
C LEU A 600 24.37 -8.44 -2.98
N ALA A 601 24.71 -9.64 -3.46
CA ALA A 601 24.10 -10.90 -3.02
C ALA A 601 24.20 -11.06 -1.49
N SER A 602 25.35 -10.69 -0.92
CA SER A 602 25.60 -10.70 0.52
C SER A 602 24.91 -9.59 1.32
N GLY A 603 24.09 -8.74 0.68
CA GLY A 603 23.36 -7.64 1.30
C GLY A 603 23.73 -6.25 0.75
N ARG A 604 23.18 -5.21 1.35
CA ARG A 604 23.43 -3.82 0.96
C ARG A 604 24.69 -3.30 1.64
N TYR A 605 25.56 -2.63 0.89
CA TYR A 605 26.79 -2.00 1.38
C TYR A 605 26.79 -0.51 1.04
N ALA A 606 27.35 0.30 1.94
CA ALA A 606 27.65 1.70 1.74
C ALA A 606 29.05 1.87 1.19
N VAL A 607 29.18 2.74 0.18
CA VAL A 607 30.46 3.21 -0.35
C VAL A 607 30.88 4.42 0.46
N LEU A 608 31.92 4.27 1.29
CA LEU A 608 32.54 5.36 2.02
C LEU A 608 33.79 5.81 1.29
N ASP A 609 33.80 7.06 0.83
CA ASP A 609 34.90 7.70 0.13
C ASP A 609 35.79 8.46 1.12
N HIS A 610 37.08 8.14 1.13
CA HIS A 610 38.08 8.73 2.02
C HIS A 610 39.00 9.72 1.29
N GLY A 611 38.64 10.13 0.08
CA GLY A 611 39.37 11.07 -0.79
C GLY A 611 40.45 10.41 -1.67
N MET A 612 41.24 9.49 -1.10
CA MET A 612 42.29 8.74 -1.83
C MET A 612 41.87 7.32 -2.23
N GLY A 613 40.65 6.92 -1.89
CA GLY A 613 40.13 5.56 -2.08
C GLY A 613 38.79 5.40 -1.38
N PHE A 614 38.17 4.24 -1.52
CA PHE A 614 36.88 3.96 -0.90
C PHE A 614 36.85 2.59 -0.21
N SER A 615 35.90 2.42 0.71
CA SER A 615 35.63 1.16 1.38
C SER A 615 34.16 0.78 1.28
N LEU A 616 33.89 -0.52 1.14
CA LEU A 616 32.56 -1.08 1.23
C LEU A 616 32.26 -1.53 2.65
N VAL A 617 31.21 -0.97 3.25
CA VAL A 617 30.81 -1.22 4.64
C VAL A 617 29.34 -1.66 4.68
N PRO A 618 28.92 -2.66 5.47
CA PRO A 618 27.52 -3.05 5.54
C PRO A 618 26.60 -1.86 5.80
N TRP A 619 25.49 -1.75 5.07
CA TRP A 619 24.57 -0.62 5.16
C TRP A 619 23.51 -0.85 6.25
N LYS A 620 23.03 0.22 6.90
CA LYS A 620 21.86 0.21 7.80
C LYS A 620 20.88 1.34 7.45
N PRO A 621 19.57 1.18 7.66
CA PRO A 621 18.58 2.22 7.34
C PRO A 621 18.86 3.60 7.94
N VAL A 622 19.54 3.63 9.10
CA VAL A 622 19.90 4.88 9.80
C VAL A 622 20.81 5.80 8.99
N ILE A 623 21.56 5.28 8.02
CA ILE A 623 22.48 6.09 7.19
C ILE A 623 21.88 6.56 5.87
N GLU A 624 20.66 6.12 5.50
CA GLU A 624 20.08 6.45 4.19
C GLU A 624 19.99 7.95 3.93
N GLN A 625 19.59 8.72 4.95
CA GLN A 625 19.43 10.18 4.89
C GLN A 625 20.75 10.95 5.03
N ARG A 626 21.89 10.25 5.11
CA ARG A 626 23.22 10.82 5.36
C ARG A 626 24.09 10.87 4.11
N LEU A 627 23.48 10.75 2.94
CA LEU A 627 24.17 10.86 1.66
C LEU A 627 24.96 12.18 1.60
N GLY A 628 26.23 12.10 1.22
CA GLY A 628 27.15 13.23 1.18
C GLY A 628 27.72 13.67 2.54
N GLN A 629 27.33 13.04 3.66
CA GLN A 629 27.86 13.35 4.99
C GLN A 629 29.04 12.44 5.34
N GLN A 630 29.94 12.95 6.18
CA GLN A 630 31.04 12.17 6.75
C GLN A 630 30.51 11.25 7.86
N LEU A 631 30.78 9.96 7.75
CA LEU A 631 30.33 8.92 8.67
C LEU A 631 31.52 8.05 9.09
N ALA A 632 31.42 7.44 10.26
CA ALA A 632 32.34 6.40 10.70
C ALA A 632 31.58 5.12 11.06
N ALA A 633 32.21 3.98 10.81
CA ALA A 633 31.67 2.67 11.06
C ALA A 633 32.74 1.69 11.51
N THR A 634 32.39 0.78 12.40
CA THR A 634 33.22 -0.36 12.78
C THR A 634 32.51 -1.64 12.33
N VAL A 635 33.18 -2.45 11.50
CA VAL A 635 32.63 -3.70 10.95
C VAL A 635 32.95 -4.85 11.91
N ARG A 636 31.96 -5.72 12.20
CA ARG A 636 32.13 -6.97 12.97
C ARG A 636 31.38 -8.11 12.28
N GLY A 637 32.07 -9.03 11.62
CA GLY A 637 31.50 -10.13 10.85
C GLY A 637 30.59 -9.65 9.71
N SER A 638 29.28 -9.96 9.80
CA SER A 638 28.23 -9.41 8.92
C SER A 638 27.59 -8.14 9.47
N GLY A 639 27.92 -7.75 10.70
CA GLY A 639 27.40 -6.60 11.40
C GLY A 639 28.26 -5.34 11.23
N VAL A 640 27.64 -4.20 11.56
CA VAL A 640 28.29 -2.90 11.56
C VAL A 640 27.75 -2.04 12.70
N SER A 641 28.62 -1.34 13.40
CA SER A 641 28.25 -0.27 14.32
C SER A 641 28.56 1.07 13.66
N TRP A 642 27.54 1.93 13.51
CA TRP A 642 27.69 3.25 12.89
C TRP A 642 27.83 4.32 13.98
N GLU A 643 28.91 5.09 13.92
CA GLU A 643 29.15 6.26 14.77
C GLU A 643 28.55 7.49 14.09
N ILE A 644 27.35 7.88 14.55
CA ILE A 644 26.61 9.02 13.98
C ILE A 644 26.71 10.17 14.98
N GLY A 645 27.76 10.97 14.87
CA GLY A 645 28.02 12.09 15.76
C GLY A 645 27.28 13.38 15.37
N ARG A 646 26.58 13.99 16.34
CA ARG A 646 26.39 15.46 16.38
C ARG A 646 27.78 16.10 16.40
N GLN A 647 27.98 17.20 15.67
CA GLN A 647 29.10 18.11 15.91
C GLN A 647 29.19 18.38 17.43
N ARG A 648 30.24 17.86 18.07
CA ARG A 648 30.72 18.45 19.31
C ARG A 648 31.27 19.81 18.91
N GLY A 649 30.56 20.88 19.27
CA GLY A 649 31.13 22.21 19.22
C GLY A 649 32.42 22.23 20.05
N PRO A 650 33.42 23.04 19.66
CA PRO A 650 34.63 23.15 20.45
C PRO A 650 34.25 23.65 21.84
N SER A 651 34.67 22.91 22.86
CA SER A 651 34.75 23.44 24.21
C SER A 651 35.83 24.51 24.22
N MET A 652 35.40 25.77 24.27
CA MET A 652 36.08 26.88 24.92
C MET A 652 35.08 27.64 25.76
#